data_AF-A0A1Y2J0W2-F1
#
_entry.id   AF-A0A1Y2J0W2-F1
#
_cell.length_a   1.000
_cell.length_b   1.000
_cell.length_c   1.000
_cell.angle_alpha   90.00
_cell.angle_beta   90.00
_cell.angle_gamma   90.00
#
_symmetry.space_group_name_H-M   'P 1'
#
loop_
_entity.id
_entity.type
_entity.pdbx_description
1 polymer ?
#
loop_
_entity_poly.entity_id
_entity_poly.type
_entity_poly.pdbx_seq_one_letter_code
_entity_poly.pdbx_strand_id
1 'polypeptide(L)'
;MAPKQPCAKYQYVVTSSGPKIVPVPDAVSKDEESPADYNSGGYLQVKINDTFKDGRYLVLRKLGWGHFSTVWLVKDNHTNRHSALKVVKSAGRYAETARDEIKLLRQVMDANPSHVGRNHIVSFLDHFEHNGPDDRHICLVFEPLGENLLSLIERHKKTGVAVDLVRVIAKQMLLGLQYLHDECDLVHTDIKPENILISIPDVEAHIQAELSRSPSPTCRKVAVPPKQLTRAAVAIPQRKSGREKQVHIFDSQPLPSPSSFSCPNSPARLSYISRVASAQSANAALMSSSVKSMNAIRRKSTSKLALSSSHFQTSSSTPDTSDESSGSGSSGSASGYDSVLVSSSLATSLSNDTPPTSLNSLASGLNKLVLSDPAKGKGKAVAPCTCTCGEQTFPEVSESPDFKPTQPVRPAAGPSLLTQTAPHNLTSQRSASTCSQHPHSPDSSPTHQPFATVDDESLAPLPPPLPISIKIADLGNATPTTKHYTEDIQTRQYRAPEAIVGRTDWGATADIWSVACVVFELLTAEYLFDPQSQGDLFGKDDDHIAQIIELLGDFGETRWGGRFSRELFDSTGALRYIKNLKPWPLKRVMVEKYLWSEKDAEALCSFLEPMLVIDHRKRAHARVMVNHPWLEVDPLSEDLWGW
;
A
#
# COMPACT_ATOMS: atom_id res chain seq x y z
N MET A 1 -39.50 -23.11 0.30
CA MET A 1 -39.29 -23.02 1.76
C MET A 1 -38.77 -21.63 2.08
N ALA A 2 -39.11 -21.04 3.23
CA ALA A 2 -38.46 -19.80 3.66
C ALA A 2 -37.00 -20.07 4.08
N PRO A 3 -36.06 -19.13 3.87
CA PRO A 3 -34.70 -19.27 4.38
C PRO A 3 -34.72 -19.26 5.91
N LYS A 4 -34.05 -20.25 6.53
CA LYS A 4 -33.85 -20.24 7.99
C LYS A 4 -32.94 -19.07 8.34
N GLN A 5 -33.36 -18.21 9.27
CA GLN A 5 -32.46 -17.23 9.88
C GLN A 5 -31.28 -17.95 10.57
N PRO A 6 -30.07 -17.37 10.56
CA PRO A 6 -28.93 -17.93 11.29
C PRO A 6 -29.26 -18.00 12.79
N CYS A 7 -28.97 -19.14 13.41
CA CYS A 7 -29.18 -19.31 14.84
C CYS A 7 -28.01 -18.69 15.61
N ALA A 8 -28.31 -17.85 16.61
CA ALA A 8 -27.29 -17.16 17.40
C ALA A 8 -26.34 -18.15 18.08
N LYS A 9 -25.03 -17.86 18.02
CA LYS A 9 -23.99 -18.67 18.68
C LYS A 9 -23.87 -18.24 20.14
N TYR A 10 -23.72 -19.23 21.02
CA TYR A 10 -23.51 -19.01 22.46
C TYR A 10 -22.20 -19.66 22.89
N GLN A 11 -21.51 -19.03 23.85
CA GLN A 11 -20.29 -19.56 24.46
C GLN A 11 -20.45 -19.71 25.98
N TYR A 12 -19.73 -20.67 26.53
CA TYR A 12 -19.69 -20.96 27.96
C TYR A 12 -18.51 -20.23 28.59
N VAL A 13 -18.76 -19.33 29.53
CA VAL A 13 -17.73 -18.52 30.20
C VAL A 13 -17.82 -18.74 31.70
N VAL A 14 -16.72 -19.19 32.31
CA VAL A 14 -16.60 -19.29 33.78
C VAL A 14 -16.27 -17.92 34.34
N THR A 15 -17.16 -17.38 35.19
CA THR A 15 -16.95 -16.11 35.89
C THR A 15 -16.68 -16.37 37.38
N SER A 16 -16.20 -15.36 38.11
CA SER A 16 -16.15 -15.40 39.58
C SER A 16 -17.53 -15.60 40.24
N SER A 17 -18.62 -15.34 39.52
CA SER A 17 -20.00 -15.65 39.90
C SER A 17 -20.53 -17.00 39.38
N GLY A 18 -19.63 -17.91 38.99
CA GLY A 18 -19.96 -19.21 38.39
C GLY A 18 -20.04 -19.19 36.86
N PRO A 19 -20.32 -20.33 36.23
CA PRO A 19 -20.43 -20.46 34.78
C PRO A 19 -21.69 -19.78 34.23
N LYS A 20 -21.54 -19.07 33.11
CA LYS A 20 -22.62 -18.41 32.38
C LYS A 20 -22.54 -18.74 30.90
N ILE A 21 -23.68 -19.07 30.31
CA ILE A 21 -23.84 -19.11 28.86
C ILE A 21 -24.15 -17.68 28.43
N VAL A 22 -23.26 -17.08 27.65
CA VAL A 22 -23.44 -15.75 27.05
C VAL A 22 -23.54 -15.90 25.53
N PRO A 23 -24.30 -15.03 24.83
CA PRO A 23 -24.16 -14.92 23.39
C PRO A 23 -22.69 -14.67 23.05
N VAL A 24 -22.18 -15.35 22.05
CA VAL A 24 -21.04 -14.81 21.31
C VAL A 24 -21.59 -13.55 20.64
N PRO A 25 -21.02 -12.35 20.87
CA PRO A 25 -21.38 -11.21 20.06
C PRO A 25 -21.15 -11.61 18.61
N ASP A 26 -22.17 -11.51 17.75
CA ASP A 26 -21.99 -11.73 16.31
C ASP A 26 -20.78 -10.91 15.88
N ALA A 27 -19.85 -11.55 15.18
CA ALA A 27 -18.58 -10.93 14.83
C ALA A 27 -18.88 -9.72 13.94
N VAL A 28 -18.93 -8.54 14.57
CA VAL A 28 -19.01 -7.25 13.88
C VAL A 28 -17.80 -7.24 12.96
N SER A 29 -18.02 -7.39 11.65
CA SER A 29 -16.94 -7.29 10.68
C SER A 29 -16.26 -5.96 10.95
N LYS A 30 -14.98 -6.03 11.35
CA LYS A 30 -14.15 -4.87 11.68
C LYS A 30 -13.79 -4.06 10.44
N ASP A 31 -14.14 -4.65 9.30
CA ASP A 31 -13.69 -4.41 7.95
C ASP A 31 -14.78 -3.66 7.16
N GLU A 32 -15.79 -3.11 7.85
CA GLU A 32 -16.95 -2.39 7.30
C GLU A 32 -17.29 -1.12 8.08
N GLU A 33 -17.97 -0.15 7.45
CA GLU A 33 -18.11 1.21 8.00
C GLU A 33 -18.77 1.25 9.38
N SER A 34 -18.33 2.19 10.22
CA SER A 34 -19.05 2.54 11.44
C SER A 34 -20.41 3.17 11.10
N PRO A 35 -21.54 2.67 11.66
CA PRO A 35 -22.85 3.32 11.49
C PRO A 35 -22.86 4.79 11.95
N ALA A 36 -21.94 5.20 12.83
CA ALA A 36 -21.80 6.59 13.28
C ALA A 36 -21.26 7.54 12.18
N ASP A 37 -20.58 7.03 11.15
CA ASP A 37 -20.04 7.81 10.05
C ASP A 37 -21.09 8.24 9.00
N TYR A 38 -22.35 7.78 9.08
CA TYR A 38 -23.45 8.23 8.16
C TYR A 38 -24.27 9.41 8.70
N ASN A 39 -23.64 10.17 9.61
CA ASN A 39 -24.12 11.45 10.11
C ASN A 39 -23.69 12.60 9.17
N SER A 40 -24.32 13.78 9.26
CA SER A 40 -23.91 14.95 8.44
C SER A 40 -22.42 15.30 8.65
N GLY A 41 -21.73 15.55 7.54
CA GLY A 41 -20.27 15.59 7.39
C GLY A 41 -19.61 14.25 7.04
N GLY A 42 -20.39 13.16 7.00
CA GLY A 42 -19.94 11.77 6.89
C GLY A 42 -20.12 11.14 5.51
N TYR A 43 -20.27 9.82 5.45
CA TYR A 43 -20.50 9.08 4.20
C TYR A 43 -21.93 9.30 3.67
N LEU A 44 -22.06 9.30 2.33
CA LEU A 44 -23.36 9.17 1.68
C LEU A 44 -23.91 7.75 1.87
N GLN A 45 -25.20 7.60 2.19
CA GLN A 45 -25.86 6.30 2.17
C GLN A 45 -26.24 5.92 0.74
N VAL A 46 -25.34 5.22 0.06
CA VAL A 46 -25.55 4.66 -1.28
C VAL A 46 -26.19 3.26 -1.21
N LYS A 47 -27.00 2.90 -2.20
CA LYS A 47 -27.64 1.58 -2.36
C LYS A 47 -27.48 1.06 -3.79
N ILE A 48 -27.71 -0.24 -3.95
CA ILE A 48 -27.76 -0.88 -5.27
C ILE A 48 -28.98 -0.38 -6.04
N ASN A 49 -28.80 -0.09 -7.33
CA ASN A 49 -29.73 0.59 -8.23
C ASN A 49 -30.01 2.07 -7.91
N ASP A 50 -29.31 2.70 -6.96
CA ASP A 50 -29.26 4.17 -6.94
C ASP A 50 -28.56 4.68 -8.22
N THR A 51 -28.91 5.87 -8.68
CA THR A 51 -28.33 6.49 -9.88
C THR A 51 -27.69 7.85 -9.60
N PHE A 52 -26.61 8.14 -10.32
CA PHE A 52 -25.84 9.38 -10.21
C PHE A 52 -25.65 10.05 -11.58
N LYS A 53 -25.42 11.37 -11.57
CA LYS A 53 -25.27 12.24 -12.75
C LYS A 53 -26.39 12.01 -13.77
N ASP A 54 -27.61 12.39 -13.37
CA ASP A 54 -28.83 12.40 -14.19
C ASP A 54 -29.19 11.05 -14.85
N GLY A 55 -28.91 9.95 -14.14
CA GLY A 55 -29.18 8.59 -14.60
C GLY A 55 -28.03 7.93 -15.35
N ARG A 56 -26.90 8.62 -15.57
CA ARG A 56 -25.74 8.07 -16.28
C ARG A 56 -25.12 6.89 -15.54
N TYR A 57 -24.88 7.01 -14.23
CA TYR A 57 -24.17 5.98 -13.46
C TYR A 57 -25.13 5.18 -12.56
N LEU A 58 -25.30 3.89 -12.83
CA LEU A 58 -26.15 2.96 -12.05
C LEU A 58 -25.30 2.10 -11.11
N VAL A 59 -25.59 2.11 -9.80
CA VAL A 59 -24.82 1.34 -8.79
C VAL A 59 -25.14 -0.15 -8.82
N LEU A 60 -24.09 -0.99 -8.93
CA LEU A 60 -24.21 -2.45 -9.04
C LEU A 60 -23.72 -3.21 -7.80
N ARG A 61 -22.53 -2.88 -7.26
CA ARG A 61 -21.97 -3.48 -6.03
C ARG A 61 -21.04 -2.50 -5.31
N LYS A 62 -20.78 -2.71 -4.02
CA LYS A 62 -19.71 -2.01 -3.31
C LYS A 62 -18.39 -2.72 -3.54
N LEU A 63 -17.35 -1.99 -3.99
CA LEU A 63 -16.01 -2.55 -4.18
C LEU A 63 -15.18 -2.43 -2.89
N GLY A 64 -15.35 -1.35 -2.14
CA GLY A 64 -14.65 -1.12 -0.89
C GLY A 64 -15.02 0.20 -0.21
N TRP A 65 -14.32 0.52 0.86
CA TRP A 65 -14.40 1.79 1.57
C TRP A 65 -13.05 2.13 2.20
N GLY A 66 -12.91 3.38 2.61
CA GLY A 66 -11.81 3.88 3.42
C GLY A 66 -12.27 5.07 4.25
N HIS A 67 -11.44 5.54 5.17
CA HIS A 67 -11.79 6.55 6.18
C HIS A 67 -12.42 7.85 5.61
N PHE A 68 -12.18 8.16 4.34
CA PHE A 68 -12.61 9.39 3.65
C PHE A 68 -13.67 9.18 2.55
N SER A 69 -13.90 7.94 2.08
CA SER A 69 -14.78 7.67 0.93
C SER A 69 -15.28 6.22 0.85
N THR A 70 -16.37 6.00 0.14
CA THR A 70 -16.83 4.65 -0.28
C THR A 70 -16.62 4.46 -1.79
N VAL A 71 -16.36 3.24 -2.25
CA VAL A 71 -16.06 2.95 -3.67
C VAL A 71 -17.03 1.89 -4.20
N TRP A 72 -17.68 2.21 -5.32
CA TRP A 72 -18.79 1.42 -5.89
C TRP A 72 -18.53 1.07 -7.35
N LEU A 73 -18.91 -0.14 -7.75
CA LEU A 73 -19.00 -0.52 -9.15
C LEU A 73 -20.26 0.09 -9.74
N VAL A 74 -20.12 0.84 -10.82
CA VAL A 74 -21.24 1.41 -11.57
C VAL A 74 -21.25 0.95 -13.03
N LYS A 75 -22.43 0.90 -13.64
CA LYS A 75 -22.57 0.90 -15.10
C LYS A 75 -22.72 2.35 -15.57
N ASP A 76 -21.92 2.76 -16.55
CA ASP A 76 -22.11 4.00 -17.30
C ASP A 76 -23.06 3.73 -18.47
N ASN A 77 -24.28 4.25 -18.37
CA ASN A 77 -25.34 4.10 -19.35
C ASN A 77 -25.08 4.87 -20.66
N HIS A 78 -24.12 5.82 -20.69
CA HIS A 78 -23.78 6.54 -21.92
C HIS A 78 -22.74 5.78 -22.75
N THR A 79 -21.73 5.19 -22.11
CA THR A 79 -20.66 4.42 -22.80
C THR A 79 -20.98 2.92 -22.87
N ASN A 80 -21.97 2.45 -22.12
CA ASN A 80 -22.25 1.03 -21.86
C ASN A 80 -21.03 0.26 -21.32
N ARG A 81 -20.18 0.93 -20.54
CA ARG A 81 -19.01 0.36 -19.85
C ARG A 81 -19.24 0.30 -18.34
N HIS A 82 -18.38 -0.40 -17.61
CA HIS A 82 -18.31 -0.32 -16.15
C HIS A 82 -17.28 0.73 -15.70
N SER A 83 -17.45 1.25 -14.49
CA SER A 83 -16.52 2.21 -13.86
C SER A 83 -16.52 2.06 -12.34
N ALA A 84 -15.47 2.57 -11.67
CA ALA A 84 -15.40 2.68 -10.21
C ALA A 84 -15.75 4.10 -9.78
N LEU A 85 -16.74 4.24 -8.89
CA LEU A 85 -17.25 5.51 -8.35
C LEU A 85 -16.77 5.70 -6.90
N LYS A 86 -15.80 6.61 -6.67
CA LYS A 86 -15.32 7.05 -5.34
C LYS A 86 -16.22 8.19 -4.85
N VAL A 87 -17.00 7.95 -3.80
CA VAL A 87 -17.91 8.92 -3.17
C VAL A 87 -17.32 9.41 -1.85
N VAL A 88 -16.94 10.68 -1.79
CA VAL A 88 -16.20 11.28 -0.66
C VAL A 88 -17.15 11.72 0.47
N LYS A 89 -16.67 11.68 1.72
CA LYS A 89 -17.39 12.22 2.89
C LYS A 89 -17.68 13.73 2.71
N SER A 90 -18.82 14.20 3.21
CA SER A 90 -19.34 15.56 2.93
C SER A 90 -18.71 16.70 3.74
N ALA A 91 -17.97 16.43 4.81
CA ALA A 91 -17.37 17.50 5.63
C ALA A 91 -16.38 18.35 4.81
N GLY A 92 -16.44 19.67 4.99
CA GLY A 92 -15.75 20.67 4.16
C GLY A 92 -14.31 20.31 3.80
N ARG A 93 -13.47 19.99 4.81
CA ARG A 93 -12.07 19.60 4.61
C ARG A 93 -11.86 18.45 3.61
N TYR A 94 -12.72 17.43 3.61
CA TYR A 94 -12.63 16.30 2.69
C TYR A 94 -13.08 16.69 1.28
N ALA A 95 -14.09 17.56 1.17
CA ALA A 95 -14.53 18.14 -0.09
C ALA A 95 -13.53 19.17 -0.66
N GLU A 96 -12.69 19.78 0.17
CA GLU A 96 -11.56 20.62 -0.24
C GLU A 96 -10.44 19.73 -0.80
N THR A 97 -9.92 18.77 -0.04
CA THR A 97 -8.89 17.82 -0.51
C THR A 97 -9.30 17.10 -1.79
N ALA A 98 -10.56 16.65 -1.90
CA ALA A 98 -11.04 15.99 -3.12
C ALA A 98 -11.15 16.93 -4.34
N ARG A 99 -11.30 18.25 -4.17
CA ARG A 99 -11.21 19.20 -5.29
C ARG A 99 -9.76 19.43 -5.73
N ASP A 100 -8.80 19.29 -4.83
CA ASP A 100 -7.38 19.33 -5.18
C ASP A 100 -6.92 18.00 -5.82
N GLU A 101 -7.39 16.85 -5.31
CA GLU A 101 -7.25 15.53 -5.96
C GLU A 101 -7.73 15.58 -7.42
N ILE A 102 -8.90 16.18 -7.68
CA ILE A 102 -9.44 16.37 -9.05
C ILE A 102 -8.56 17.26 -9.94
N LYS A 103 -7.83 18.25 -9.40
CA LYS A 103 -6.90 19.09 -10.17
C LYS A 103 -5.65 18.28 -10.55
N LEU A 104 -5.08 17.57 -9.57
CA LEU A 104 -3.90 16.71 -9.76
C LEU A 104 -4.20 15.60 -10.77
N LEU A 105 -5.33 14.92 -10.63
CA LEU A 105 -5.76 13.87 -11.55
C LEU A 105 -5.92 14.39 -12.98
N ARG A 106 -6.48 15.60 -13.19
CA ARG A 106 -6.55 16.24 -14.52
C ARG A 106 -5.15 16.50 -15.09
N GLN A 107 -4.28 17.16 -14.32
CA GLN A 107 -2.88 17.41 -14.72
C GLN A 107 -2.17 16.12 -15.14
N VAL A 108 -2.36 15.02 -14.39
CA VAL A 108 -1.80 13.69 -14.68
C VAL A 108 -2.42 13.02 -15.91
N MET A 109 -3.70 13.29 -16.21
CA MET A 109 -4.33 12.82 -17.45
C MET A 109 -3.84 13.57 -18.69
N ASP A 110 -3.61 14.88 -18.55
CA ASP A 110 -3.38 15.81 -19.66
C ASP A 110 -1.89 16.02 -20.01
N ALA A 111 -0.95 15.79 -19.08
CA ALA A 111 0.47 16.17 -19.22
C ALA A 111 1.18 15.58 -20.45
N ASN A 112 1.31 14.25 -20.56
CA ASN A 112 1.85 13.60 -21.76
C ASN A 112 1.16 12.24 -22.01
N PRO A 113 0.07 12.21 -22.80
CA PRO A 113 -0.64 10.97 -23.13
C PRO A 113 0.16 9.91 -23.90
N SER A 114 1.33 10.26 -24.44
CA SER A 114 2.18 9.34 -25.21
C SER A 114 3.27 8.64 -24.39
N HIS A 115 3.58 9.14 -23.18
CA HIS A 115 4.60 8.54 -22.32
C HIS A 115 4.13 7.18 -21.80
N VAL A 116 4.88 6.11 -22.07
CA VAL A 116 4.51 4.71 -21.74
C VAL A 116 4.07 4.51 -20.29
N GLY A 117 4.69 5.23 -19.35
CA GLY A 117 4.36 5.21 -17.92
C GLY A 117 2.95 5.69 -17.56
N ARG A 118 2.31 6.52 -18.39
CA ARG A 118 0.93 6.98 -18.18
C ARG A 118 -0.05 5.81 -18.06
N ASN A 119 0.19 4.70 -18.77
CA ASN A 119 -0.66 3.50 -18.68
C ASN A 119 -0.68 2.86 -17.28
N HIS A 120 0.41 3.04 -16.52
CA HIS A 120 0.59 2.53 -15.16
C HIS A 120 0.12 3.52 -14.08
N ILE A 121 -0.66 4.53 -14.44
CA ILE A 121 -1.43 5.36 -13.51
C ILE A 121 -2.94 5.10 -13.73
N VAL A 122 -3.71 5.13 -12.64
CA VAL A 122 -5.19 5.01 -12.70
C VAL A 122 -5.81 6.12 -13.56
N SER A 123 -6.63 5.74 -14.53
CA SER A 123 -7.30 6.68 -15.42
C SER A 123 -8.54 7.27 -14.74
N PHE A 124 -8.51 8.58 -14.56
CA PHE A 124 -9.62 9.40 -14.09
C PHE A 124 -10.55 9.74 -15.27
N LEU A 125 -11.81 9.35 -15.17
CA LEU A 125 -12.77 9.36 -16.29
C LEU A 125 -13.79 10.50 -16.19
N ASP A 126 -14.24 10.84 -14.98
CA ASP A 126 -15.23 11.88 -14.75
C ASP A 126 -15.25 12.33 -13.27
N HIS A 127 -15.88 13.46 -13.00
CA HIS A 127 -16.24 13.92 -11.65
C HIS A 127 -17.57 14.68 -11.69
N PHE A 128 -18.20 14.78 -10.53
CA PHE A 128 -19.39 15.61 -10.33
C PHE A 128 -19.64 15.82 -8.84
N GLU A 129 -20.46 16.80 -8.49
CA GLU A 129 -21.02 16.92 -7.14
C GLU A 129 -22.40 16.26 -7.11
N HIS A 130 -22.73 15.59 -6.01
CA HIS A 130 -24.04 14.95 -5.79
C HIS A 130 -24.68 15.49 -4.51
N ASN A 131 -25.92 15.93 -4.61
CA ASN A 131 -26.69 16.42 -3.46
C ASN A 131 -27.34 15.23 -2.74
N GLY A 132 -26.78 14.84 -1.60
CA GLY A 132 -27.38 13.86 -0.70
C GLY A 132 -28.54 14.48 0.12
N PRO A 133 -29.16 13.70 1.02
CA PRO A 133 -30.31 14.16 1.80
C PRO A 133 -30.00 15.27 2.81
N ASP A 134 -28.79 15.27 3.37
CA ASP A 134 -28.34 16.19 4.42
C ASP A 134 -27.24 17.15 3.92
N ASP A 135 -26.29 16.66 3.12
CA ASP A 135 -25.12 17.41 2.63
C ASP A 135 -24.82 17.11 1.13
N ARG A 136 -23.92 17.89 0.53
CA ARG A 136 -23.38 17.66 -0.83
C ARG A 136 -22.07 16.87 -0.77
N HIS A 137 -21.94 15.87 -1.63
CA HIS A 137 -20.77 14.99 -1.76
C HIS A 137 -20.04 15.23 -3.07
N ILE A 138 -18.74 14.89 -3.10
CA ILE A 138 -17.94 14.87 -4.33
C ILE A 138 -17.79 13.42 -4.79
N CYS A 139 -17.99 13.21 -6.09
CA CYS A 139 -17.89 11.93 -6.75
C CYS A 139 -16.79 11.99 -7.82
N LEU A 140 -15.89 11.01 -7.77
CA LEU A 140 -14.83 10.78 -8.78
C LEU A 140 -15.08 9.43 -9.45
N VAL A 141 -14.84 9.35 -10.76
CA VAL A 141 -15.06 8.15 -11.57
C VAL A 141 -13.75 7.70 -12.20
N PHE A 142 -13.42 6.41 -12.05
CA PHE A 142 -12.18 5.79 -12.52
C PHE A 142 -12.45 4.52 -13.34
N GLU A 143 -11.43 4.03 -14.04
CA GLU A 143 -11.46 2.67 -14.62
C GLU A 143 -11.62 1.59 -13.52
N PRO A 144 -12.37 0.49 -13.75
CA PRO A 144 -12.44 -0.61 -12.81
C PRO A 144 -11.12 -1.39 -12.77
N LEU A 145 -10.63 -1.68 -11.57
CA LEU A 145 -9.42 -2.45 -11.32
C LEU A 145 -9.71 -3.61 -10.35
N GLY A 146 -8.78 -4.56 -10.28
CA GLY A 146 -8.85 -5.75 -9.45
C GLY A 146 -8.38 -5.50 -8.01
N GLU A 147 -7.76 -6.51 -7.42
CA GLU A 147 -7.18 -6.40 -6.08
C GLU A 147 -5.91 -5.54 -6.09
N ASN A 148 -5.43 -5.18 -4.89
CA ASN A 148 -4.15 -4.51 -4.72
C ASN A 148 -3.01 -5.52 -4.48
N LEU A 149 -1.76 -5.04 -4.47
CA LEU A 149 -0.60 -5.90 -4.24
C LEU A 149 -0.55 -6.48 -2.81
N LEU A 150 -1.21 -5.87 -1.83
CA LEU A 150 -1.33 -6.48 -0.49
C LEU A 150 -2.07 -7.83 -0.58
N SER A 151 -3.17 -7.92 -1.33
CA SER A 151 -3.87 -9.19 -1.56
C SER A 151 -3.02 -10.22 -2.34
N LEU A 152 -2.05 -9.79 -3.15
CA LEU A 152 -1.08 -10.69 -3.78
C LEU A 152 -0.06 -11.20 -2.74
N ILE A 153 0.47 -10.32 -1.89
CA ILE A 153 1.39 -10.68 -0.80
C ILE A 153 0.70 -11.63 0.19
N GLU A 154 -0.57 -11.42 0.51
CA GLU A 154 -1.35 -12.31 1.39
C GLU A 154 -1.58 -13.71 0.77
N ARG A 155 -1.78 -13.80 -0.55
CA ARG A 155 -1.83 -15.10 -1.26
C ARG A 155 -0.49 -15.85 -1.18
N HIS A 156 0.62 -15.13 -1.32
CA HIS A 156 1.98 -15.68 -1.40
C HIS A 156 2.77 -15.64 -0.07
N LYS A 157 2.07 -15.44 1.06
CA LYS A 157 2.61 -15.17 2.41
C LYS A 157 3.52 -16.24 3.05
N LYS A 158 3.78 -17.35 2.34
CA LYS A 158 4.68 -18.43 2.79
C LYS A 158 6.00 -18.50 2.02
N THR A 159 6.09 -17.82 0.89
CA THR A 159 7.16 -18.00 -0.11
C THR A 159 7.69 -16.69 -0.68
N GLY A 160 6.94 -15.59 -0.53
CA GLY A 160 7.10 -14.45 -1.42
C GLY A 160 6.46 -14.71 -2.79
N VAL A 161 6.28 -13.65 -3.54
CA VAL A 161 5.82 -13.63 -4.94
C VAL A 161 6.98 -14.02 -5.86
N ALA A 162 6.71 -14.78 -6.92
CA ALA A 162 7.72 -15.25 -7.87
C ALA A 162 8.55 -14.10 -8.46
N VAL A 163 9.88 -14.27 -8.53
CA VAL A 163 10.84 -13.18 -8.77
C VAL A 163 10.58 -12.48 -10.10
N ASP A 164 10.31 -13.23 -11.17
CA ASP A 164 10.03 -12.68 -12.50
C ASP A 164 8.74 -11.85 -12.52
N LEU A 165 7.72 -12.24 -11.76
CA LEU A 165 6.50 -11.43 -11.60
C LEU A 165 6.81 -10.12 -10.84
N VAL A 166 7.64 -10.17 -9.79
CA VAL A 166 8.06 -8.96 -9.06
C VAL A 166 8.87 -8.03 -9.95
N ARG A 167 9.75 -8.53 -10.83
CA ARG A 167 10.45 -7.70 -11.83
C ARG A 167 9.48 -6.99 -12.76
N VAL A 168 8.45 -7.69 -13.26
CA VAL A 168 7.40 -7.09 -14.10
C VAL A 168 6.64 -6.00 -13.34
N ILE A 169 6.22 -6.25 -12.10
CA ILE A 169 5.53 -5.27 -11.25
C ILE A 169 6.44 -4.06 -10.96
N ALA A 170 7.71 -4.30 -10.58
CA ALA A 170 8.69 -3.26 -10.28
C ALA A 170 8.96 -2.34 -11.48
N LYS A 171 9.12 -2.91 -12.68
CA LYS A 171 9.31 -2.14 -13.92
C LYS A 171 8.11 -1.25 -14.21
N GLN A 172 6.90 -1.74 -14.00
CA GLN A 172 5.67 -0.97 -14.19
C GLN A 172 5.48 0.14 -13.13
N MET A 173 5.83 -0.12 -11.87
CA MET A 173 5.85 0.91 -10.82
C MET A 173 6.86 2.02 -11.17
N LEU A 174 8.05 1.66 -11.64
CA LEU A 174 9.07 2.64 -12.05
C LEU A 174 8.66 3.41 -13.32
N LEU A 175 8.00 2.77 -14.29
CA LEU A 175 7.41 3.48 -15.44
C LEU A 175 6.34 4.49 -15.00
N GLY A 176 5.45 4.11 -14.09
CA GLY A 176 4.43 4.99 -13.52
C GLY A 176 5.02 6.17 -12.75
N LEU A 177 6.01 5.91 -11.87
CA LEU A 177 6.71 6.98 -11.16
C LEU A 177 7.51 7.88 -12.09
N GLN A 178 8.16 7.34 -13.12
CA GLN A 178 8.84 8.16 -14.13
C GLN A 178 7.86 9.17 -14.75
N TYR A 179 6.65 8.74 -15.09
CA TYR A 179 5.63 9.65 -15.62
C TYR A 179 5.23 10.75 -14.63
N LEU A 180 4.99 10.39 -13.36
CA LEU A 180 4.63 11.38 -12.33
C LEU A 180 5.77 12.36 -12.04
N HIS A 181 7.01 11.87 -11.97
CA HIS A 181 8.21 12.64 -11.63
C HIS A 181 8.70 13.52 -12.78
N ASP A 182 8.67 13.02 -14.01
CA ASP A 182 9.32 13.66 -15.16
C ASP A 182 8.35 14.52 -15.99
N GLU A 183 7.10 14.06 -16.17
CA GLU A 183 6.11 14.72 -17.04
C GLU A 183 5.07 15.52 -16.24
N CYS A 184 4.71 15.08 -15.02
CA CYS A 184 3.65 15.70 -14.21
C CYS A 184 4.14 16.65 -13.10
N ASP A 185 5.43 16.63 -12.74
CA ASP A 185 6.03 17.31 -11.59
C ASP A 185 5.38 16.96 -10.22
N LEU A 186 4.98 15.70 -10.01
CA LEU A 186 4.33 15.24 -8.78
C LEU A 186 5.10 14.11 -8.08
N VAL A 187 5.23 14.20 -6.76
CA VAL A 187 5.61 13.10 -5.86
C VAL A 187 4.33 12.40 -5.39
N HIS A 188 4.29 11.07 -5.37
CA HIS A 188 3.11 10.31 -4.92
C HIS A 188 2.94 10.33 -3.40
N THR A 189 4.06 10.30 -2.67
CA THR A 189 4.20 10.37 -1.21
C THR A 189 3.61 9.22 -0.38
N ASP A 190 2.76 8.34 -0.94
CA ASP A 190 2.27 7.13 -0.26
C ASP A 190 2.30 5.89 -1.17
N ILE A 191 3.47 5.55 -1.73
CA ILE A 191 3.66 4.29 -2.45
C ILE A 191 3.75 3.13 -1.44
N LYS A 192 2.84 2.16 -1.60
CA LYS A 192 2.69 0.96 -0.76
C LYS A 192 1.81 -0.08 -1.48
N PRO A 193 1.82 -1.37 -1.09
CA PRO A 193 1.10 -2.42 -1.81
C PRO A 193 -0.41 -2.18 -1.91
N GLU A 194 -1.02 -1.47 -0.95
CA GLU A 194 -2.46 -1.16 -0.97
C GLU A 194 -2.87 -0.18 -2.08
N ASN A 195 -1.94 0.71 -2.48
CA ASN A 195 -2.15 1.79 -3.45
C ASN A 195 -1.70 1.40 -4.87
N ILE A 196 -1.20 0.17 -5.06
CA ILE A 196 -0.87 -0.40 -6.38
C ILE A 196 -1.92 -1.45 -6.72
N LEU A 197 -2.73 -1.18 -7.74
CA LEU A 197 -3.87 -2.01 -8.15
C LEU A 197 -3.56 -2.84 -9.40
N ILE A 198 -4.07 -4.07 -9.45
CA ILE A 198 -3.91 -4.99 -10.57
C ILE A 198 -4.98 -4.69 -11.63
N SER A 199 -4.57 -4.55 -12.89
CA SER A 199 -5.46 -4.33 -14.03
C SER A 199 -6.12 -5.63 -14.46
N ILE A 200 -7.35 -5.54 -14.99
CA ILE A 200 -8.15 -6.70 -15.42
C ILE A 200 -8.19 -6.75 -16.96
N PRO A 201 -7.51 -7.71 -17.64
CA PRO A 201 -7.72 -7.96 -19.06
C PRO A 201 -9.17 -8.39 -19.33
N ASP A 202 -9.76 -7.83 -20.40
CA ASP A 202 -11.19 -7.91 -20.70
C ASP A 202 -12.11 -7.66 -19.47
N VAL A 203 -11.92 -6.48 -18.89
CA VAL A 203 -12.64 -6.01 -17.70
C VAL A 203 -14.18 -6.14 -17.80
N GLU A 204 -14.78 -5.99 -18.98
CA GLU A 204 -16.23 -6.14 -19.14
C GLU A 204 -16.67 -7.61 -19.07
N ALA A 205 -15.98 -8.52 -19.76
CA ALA A 205 -16.28 -9.95 -19.69
C ALA A 205 -16.03 -10.51 -18.28
N HIS A 206 -14.94 -10.06 -17.62
CA HIS A 206 -14.65 -10.42 -16.24
C HIS A 206 -15.77 -9.95 -15.29
N ILE A 207 -16.16 -8.67 -15.34
CA ILE A 207 -17.23 -8.13 -14.49
C ILE A 207 -18.56 -8.84 -14.76
N GLN A 208 -18.89 -9.12 -16.02
CA GLN A 208 -20.12 -9.82 -16.38
C GLN A 208 -20.13 -11.26 -15.84
N ALA A 209 -18.99 -11.95 -15.88
CA ALA A 209 -18.84 -13.29 -15.31
C ALA A 209 -18.95 -13.27 -13.78
N GLU A 210 -18.31 -12.32 -13.11
CA GLU A 210 -18.35 -12.17 -11.65
C GLU A 210 -19.74 -11.76 -11.13
N LEU A 211 -20.41 -10.79 -11.76
CA LEU A 211 -21.80 -10.43 -11.41
C LEU A 211 -22.79 -11.58 -11.65
N SER A 212 -22.50 -12.50 -12.57
CA SER A 212 -23.31 -13.71 -12.77
C SER A 212 -23.10 -14.78 -11.67
N ARG A 213 -21.93 -14.75 -10.99
CA ARG A 213 -21.56 -15.68 -9.91
C ARG A 213 -21.98 -15.16 -8.54
N SER A 214 -21.83 -13.86 -8.30
CA SER A 214 -22.21 -13.18 -7.06
C SER A 214 -23.23 -12.05 -7.30
N PRO A 215 -24.48 -12.37 -7.70
CA PRO A 215 -25.51 -11.38 -8.06
C PRO A 215 -26.17 -10.68 -6.85
N SER A 216 -25.80 -11.06 -5.62
CA SER A 216 -26.46 -10.61 -4.38
C SER A 216 -25.44 -10.01 -3.40
N PRO A 217 -25.21 -8.68 -3.41
CA PRO A 217 -24.38 -8.03 -2.42
C PRO A 217 -25.06 -8.12 -1.04
N THR A 218 -24.37 -8.71 -0.07
CA THR A 218 -24.85 -8.86 1.30
C THR A 218 -24.91 -7.51 2.01
N CYS A 219 -25.93 -7.34 2.87
CA CYS A 219 -26.25 -6.04 3.46
C CYS A 219 -26.88 -6.20 4.85
N ARG A 220 -26.40 -5.39 5.80
CA ARG A 220 -26.97 -5.25 7.14
C ARG A 220 -27.66 -3.89 7.31
N LYS A 221 -28.87 -3.89 7.89
CA LYS A 221 -29.57 -2.65 8.26
C LYS A 221 -29.25 -2.31 9.71
N VAL A 222 -28.72 -1.10 9.96
CA VAL A 222 -28.20 -0.70 11.27
C VAL A 222 -28.72 0.69 11.65
N ALA A 223 -28.98 0.93 12.94
CA ALA A 223 -29.30 2.26 13.44
C ALA A 223 -28.03 3.13 13.49
N VAL A 224 -28.12 4.38 13.03
CA VAL A 224 -27.08 5.40 13.20
C VAL A 224 -27.14 5.91 14.65
N PRO A 225 -26.05 5.80 15.43
CA PRO A 225 -25.99 6.41 16.75
C PRO A 225 -26.22 7.93 16.66
N PRO A 226 -27.10 8.52 17.49
CA PRO A 226 -27.29 9.96 17.51
C PRO A 226 -25.98 10.65 17.91
N LYS A 227 -25.62 11.75 17.22
CA LYS A 227 -24.45 12.57 17.61
C LYS A 227 -24.54 12.92 19.10
N GLN A 228 -23.58 12.46 19.89
CA GLN A 228 -23.49 12.81 21.31
C GLN A 228 -23.15 14.30 21.42
N LEU A 229 -24.18 15.12 21.63
CA LEU A 229 -24.01 16.53 21.96
C LEU A 229 -23.29 16.62 23.31
N THR A 230 -22.09 17.18 23.31
CA THR A 230 -21.26 17.46 24.50
C THR A 230 -21.87 18.60 25.33
N ARG A 231 -23.04 18.33 25.94
CA ARG A 231 -23.80 19.32 26.69
C ARG A 231 -23.23 19.57 28.08
N ALA A 232 -22.49 20.67 28.19
CA ALA A 232 -22.79 21.60 29.28
C ALA A 232 -24.27 22.07 29.20
N ALA A 233 -24.81 22.51 30.34
CA ALA A 233 -26.22 22.87 30.55
C ALA A 233 -27.24 21.74 30.32
N VAL A 234 -27.86 21.28 31.41
CA VAL A 234 -29.03 20.38 31.40
C VAL A 234 -30.24 21.11 30.78
N ALA A 235 -31.03 20.41 29.96
CA ALA A 235 -32.41 20.81 29.67
C ALA A 235 -33.29 19.56 29.51
N ILE A 236 -34.57 19.71 29.83
CA ILE A 236 -35.56 18.64 29.88
C ILE A 236 -35.75 17.99 28.49
N PRO A 237 -35.78 16.65 28.35
CA PRO A 237 -36.01 16.00 27.06
C PRO A 237 -37.44 16.21 26.56
N GLN A 238 -37.65 17.16 25.64
CA GLN A 238 -38.87 17.16 24.84
C GLN A 238 -38.85 15.99 23.84
N ARG A 239 -39.90 15.18 23.85
CA ARG A 239 -40.14 14.10 22.89
C ARG A 239 -40.41 14.65 21.49
N LYS A 240 -39.37 15.04 20.76
CA LYS A 240 -39.44 15.05 19.29
C LYS A 240 -39.40 13.59 18.82
N SER A 241 -40.42 13.18 18.07
CA SER A 241 -40.55 11.83 17.50
C SER A 241 -39.65 11.66 16.27
N GLY A 242 -38.35 11.87 16.44
CA GLY A 242 -37.36 11.52 15.42
C GLY A 242 -37.35 10.01 15.24
N ARG A 243 -37.66 9.54 14.02
CA ARG A 243 -37.31 8.17 13.62
C ARG A 243 -35.79 8.02 13.75
N GLU A 244 -35.34 6.95 14.40
CA GLU A 244 -33.92 6.58 14.37
C GLU A 244 -33.49 6.44 12.90
N LYS A 245 -32.43 7.15 12.50
CA LYS A 245 -31.92 7.10 11.12
C LYS A 245 -31.32 5.70 10.91
N GLN A 246 -31.93 4.88 10.06
CA GLN A 246 -31.47 3.52 9.78
C GLN A 246 -30.75 3.48 8.43
N VAL A 247 -29.50 3.06 8.45
CA VAL A 247 -28.65 2.92 7.26
C VAL A 247 -28.58 1.47 6.80
N HIS A 248 -28.20 1.31 5.54
CA HIS A 248 -27.88 0.02 4.93
C HIS A 248 -26.39 0.01 4.67
N ILE A 249 -25.67 -0.87 5.36
CA ILE A 249 -24.25 -1.11 5.14
C ILE A 249 -24.15 -2.36 4.27
N PHE A 250 -23.53 -2.22 3.11
CA PHE A 250 -23.23 -3.33 2.20
C PHE A 250 -21.83 -3.84 2.47
N ASP A 251 -21.63 -5.15 2.41
CA ASP A 251 -20.30 -5.73 2.53
C ASP A 251 -19.50 -5.48 1.24
N SER A 252 -18.20 -5.25 1.40
CA SER A 252 -17.26 -4.90 0.34
C SER A 252 -16.90 -6.13 -0.48
N GLN A 253 -17.05 -6.04 -1.80
CA GLN A 253 -16.78 -7.12 -2.74
C GLN A 253 -15.95 -6.58 -3.90
N PRO A 254 -14.61 -6.46 -3.74
CA PRO A 254 -13.71 -6.03 -4.81
C PRO A 254 -13.78 -6.97 -6.01
N LEU A 255 -13.31 -6.51 -7.17
CA LEU A 255 -13.15 -7.40 -8.33
C LEU A 255 -11.92 -8.29 -8.09
N PRO A 256 -12.04 -9.63 -8.17
CA PRO A 256 -10.89 -10.51 -8.00
C PRO A 256 -9.90 -10.31 -9.15
N SER A 257 -8.60 -10.40 -8.88
CA SER A 257 -7.61 -10.34 -9.96
C SER A 257 -7.76 -11.56 -10.87
N PRO A 258 -7.56 -11.42 -12.19
CA PRO A 258 -7.60 -12.54 -13.12
C PRO A 258 -6.33 -13.39 -12.99
N SER A 259 -6.36 -14.35 -12.07
CA SER A 259 -5.35 -15.42 -12.02
C SER A 259 -5.39 -16.26 -13.29
N SER A 260 -4.22 -16.73 -13.72
CA SER A 260 -4.02 -17.36 -15.04
C SER A 260 -4.84 -18.64 -15.22
N PHE A 261 -5.85 -18.55 -16.10
CA PHE A 261 -6.60 -19.65 -16.72
C PHE A 261 -6.68 -20.98 -15.97
N SER A 262 -7.65 -21.10 -15.06
CA SER A 262 -8.22 -22.40 -14.68
C SER A 262 -9.09 -22.97 -15.83
N CYS A 263 -8.43 -23.43 -16.90
CA CYS A 263 -9.07 -23.99 -18.09
C CYS A 263 -10.00 -25.18 -17.75
N PRO A 264 -11.33 -25.06 -17.99
CA PRO A 264 -12.23 -26.17 -17.75
C PRO A 264 -12.06 -27.24 -18.85
N ASN A 265 -11.59 -28.43 -18.43
CA ASN A 265 -11.33 -29.66 -19.19
C ASN A 265 -9.89 -29.92 -19.65
N SER A 266 -9.06 -30.45 -18.74
CA SER A 266 -8.17 -31.58 -19.05
C SER A 266 -7.92 -32.43 -17.80
N PRO A 267 -7.72 -33.76 -17.93
CA PRO A 267 -7.54 -34.65 -16.78
C PRO A 267 -6.16 -34.47 -16.15
N ALA A 268 -6.11 -34.43 -14.81
CA ALA A 268 -4.89 -34.17 -14.07
C ALA A 268 -3.79 -35.22 -14.34
N ARG A 269 -2.58 -34.75 -14.71
CA ARG A 269 -1.34 -35.50 -14.49
C ARG A 269 -0.84 -35.21 -13.08
N LEU A 270 -0.75 -36.24 -12.23
CA LEU A 270 0.04 -36.14 -11.01
C LEU A 270 1.52 -36.21 -11.39
N SER A 271 2.27 -35.13 -11.16
CA SER A 271 3.72 -35.18 -11.04
C SER A 271 4.09 -35.66 -9.62
N TYR A 272 4.98 -36.64 -9.54
CA TYR A 272 5.33 -37.34 -8.31
C TYR A 272 6.70 -36.87 -7.81
N ILE A 273 6.72 -36.11 -6.71
CA ILE A 273 7.94 -35.83 -5.93
C ILE A 273 7.63 -36.12 -4.46
N SER A 274 8.56 -36.79 -3.77
CA SER A 274 8.33 -37.36 -2.44
C SER A 274 9.60 -37.28 -1.57
N ARG A 275 9.47 -36.60 -0.41
CA ARG A 275 10.43 -36.55 0.72
C ARG A 275 11.70 -35.73 0.39
N VAL A 276 12.44 -35.21 1.36
CA VAL A 276 12.49 -35.38 2.83
C VAL A 276 12.33 -33.99 3.52
N ALA A 277 12.09 -33.81 4.82
CA ALA A 277 12.45 -34.64 5.98
C ALA A 277 11.40 -34.68 7.11
N SER A 278 11.69 -35.53 8.10
CA SER A 278 10.83 -35.84 9.26
C SER A 278 11.23 -35.02 10.50
N ALA A 279 10.25 -34.65 11.35
CA ALA A 279 10.29 -34.93 12.80
C ALA A 279 9.09 -34.33 13.56
N GLN A 280 8.10 -35.16 13.90
CA GLN A 280 7.23 -34.95 15.07
C GLN A 280 6.60 -36.29 15.48
N SER A 281 6.50 -36.56 16.77
CA SER A 281 6.13 -37.89 17.30
C SER A 281 4.81 -37.86 18.08
N ALA A 282 3.93 -38.79 17.72
CA ALA A 282 2.86 -39.41 18.50
C ALA A 282 2.06 -38.57 19.53
N ASN A 283 0.73 -38.53 19.34
CA ASN A 283 -0.13 -39.53 20.01
C ASN A 283 -1.58 -39.53 19.52
N ALA A 284 -2.12 -40.75 19.31
CA ALA A 284 -3.53 -41.20 19.37
C ALA A 284 -4.65 -40.42 18.61
N ALA A 285 -5.75 -41.04 18.15
CA ALA A 285 -6.25 -42.41 18.29
C ALA A 285 -6.89 -42.93 16.99
N LEU A 286 -7.22 -44.23 16.95
CA LEU A 286 -7.83 -44.94 15.81
C LEU A 286 -9.35 -44.74 15.73
N MET A 287 -9.95 -44.90 14.54
CA MET A 287 -10.79 -46.09 14.26
C MET A 287 -11.14 -46.31 12.76
N SER A 288 -11.39 -47.58 12.46
CA SER A 288 -12.05 -48.25 11.31
C SER A 288 -13.07 -47.48 10.44
N SER A 289 -13.34 -47.83 9.16
CA SER A 289 -12.72 -48.82 8.22
C SER A 289 -13.43 -48.88 6.84
N SER A 290 -12.73 -49.44 5.84
CA SER A 290 -13.24 -50.36 4.79
C SER A 290 -14.08 -49.89 3.56
N VAL A 291 -13.37 -49.82 2.42
CA VAL A 291 -13.61 -50.47 1.10
C VAL A 291 -15.05 -50.71 0.56
N LYS A 292 -15.37 -50.11 -0.61
CA LYS A 292 -15.68 -50.73 -1.93
C LYS A 292 -16.09 -49.63 -2.95
N SER A 293 -15.65 -49.62 -4.21
CA SER A 293 -15.93 -50.53 -5.36
C SER A 293 -17.43 -50.61 -5.72
N MET A 294 -17.87 -50.55 -6.99
CA MET A 294 -17.18 -50.41 -8.29
C MET A 294 -18.23 -50.08 -9.39
N ASN A 295 -17.80 -49.83 -10.65
CA ASN A 295 -18.59 -49.97 -11.89
C ASN A 295 -19.75 -48.97 -12.18
N ALA A 296 -20.25 -48.77 -13.43
CA ALA A 296 -19.62 -48.89 -14.77
C ALA A 296 -20.53 -48.37 -15.93
N ILE A 297 -19.89 -47.92 -17.04
CA ILE A 297 -20.21 -48.25 -18.45
C ILE A 297 -21.52 -47.72 -19.14
N ARG A 298 -21.30 -46.86 -20.17
CA ARG A 298 -21.77 -46.91 -21.61
C ARG A 298 -22.82 -45.94 -22.20
N ARG A 299 -22.56 -45.67 -23.50
CA ARG A 299 -23.44 -45.26 -24.64
C ARG A 299 -23.91 -43.79 -24.66
N LYS A 300 -24.17 -43.14 -25.80
CA LYS A 300 -23.78 -43.19 -27.26
C LYS A 300 -24.97 -42.60 -28.06
N SER A 301 -24.73 -41.53 -28.85
CA SER A 301 -25.33 -41.20 -30.17
C SER A 301 -24.93 -39.74 -30.53
N THR A 302 -24.42 -39.38 -31.72
CA THR A 302 -25.05 -39.19 -33.05
C THR A 302 -26.27 -38.26 -33.06
N SER A 303 -26.51 -37.32 -33.99
CA SER A 303 -25.76 -36.65 -35.10
C SER A 303 -26.67 -35.52 -35.69
N LYS A 304 -26.55 -34.83 -36.85
CA LYS A 304 -25.68 -34.80 -38.06
C LYS A 304 -25.99 -33.50 -38.88
N LEU A 305 -25.01 -32.89 -39.60
CA LEU A 305 -25.19 -32.00 -40.80
C LEU A 305 -25.90 -30.61 -40.58
N ALA A 306 -25.84 -29.57 -41.45
CA ALA A 306 -25.03 -29.25 -42.65
C ALA A 306 -25.03 -27.72 -43.03
N LEU A 307 -24.19 -27.40 -44.04
CA LEU A 307 -24.02 -26.24 -44.97
C LEU A 307 -25.21 -25.23 -45.16
N SER A 308 -25.07 -24.00 -45.72
CA SER A 308 -24.20 -23.46 -46.81
C SER A 308 -24.11 -21.90 -46.72
N SER A 309 -23.02 -21.18 -47.06
CA SER A 309 -22.56 -20.64 -48.39
C SER A 309 -23.54 -19.62 -49.06
N SER A 310 -23.15 -18.51 -49.73
CA SER A 310 -21.83 -17.98 -50.21
C SER A 310 -21.86 -16.53 -50.78
N HIS A 311 -20.75 -15.76 -50.63
CA HIS A 311 -20.24 -14.66 -51.51
C HIS A 311 -21.08 -13.36 -51.72
N PHE A 312 -20.63 -12.24 -52.34
CA PHE A 312 -19.43 -11.91 -53.19
C PHE A 312 -18.83 -10.48 -52.94
N GLN A 313 -17.76 -10.13 -53.69
CA GLN A 313 -16.83 -8.97 -53.67
C GLN A 313 -17.35 -7.70 -54.44
N THR A 314 -16.78 -6.46 -54.49
CA THR A 314 -15.62 -5.70 -53.90
C THR A 314 -15.71 -4.18 -54.23
N SER A 315 -14.82 -3.32 -53.66
CA SER A 315 -14.28 -2.02 -54.20
C SER A 315 -15.23 -0.79 -54.40
N SER A 316 -14.81 0.50 -54.39
CA SER A 316 -13.60 1.22 -53.89
C SER A 316 -13.80 2.76 -53.99
N SER A 317 -12.79 3.54 -53.55
CA SER A 317 -12.45 4.95 -53.93
C SER A 317 -13.26 6.16 -53.39
N THR A 318 -12.49 7.16 -52.93
CA THR A 318 -12.73 8.59 -52.61
C THR A 318 -12.51 9.47 -53.90
N PRO A 319 -12.43 10.84 -53.95
CA PRO A 319 -12.22 11.82 -52.85
C PRO A 319 -12.78 13.29 -52.97
N ASP A 320 -12.47 14.08 -51.92
CA ASP A 320 -12.03 15.51 -51.86
C ASP A 320 -12.91 16.77 -52.09
N THR A 321 -12.69 17.76 -51.17
CA THR A 321 -12.66 19.25 -51.31
C THR A 321 -13.95 20.05 -51.63
N SER A 322 -14.17 21.33 -51.24
CA SER A 322 -13.53 22.35 -50.33
C SER A 322 -14.41 23.66 -50.34
N ASP A 323 -14.18 24.86 -49.76
CA ASP A 323 -13.17 25.48 -48.84
C ASP A 323 -13.69 26.86 -48.27
N GLU A 324 -12.84 27.58 -47.50
CA GLU A 324 -12.68 29.07 -47.38
C GLU A 324 -13.76 29.99 -46.70
N SER A 325 -13.47 31.22 -46.16
CA SER A 325 -12.20 31.96 -45.88
C SER A 325 -12.33 33.22 -44.95
N SER A 326 -11.18 33.65 -44.35
CA SER A 326 -10.79 35.05 -43.94
C SER A 326 -11.49 35.80 -42.76
N GLY A 327 -10.89 36.77 -42.05
CA GLY A 327 -9.49 37.28 -41.98
C GLY A 327 -9.27 38.58 -41.12
N SER A 328 -8.01 38.83 -40.66
CA SER A 328 -7.37 40.09 -40.11
C SER A 328 -8.03 40.96 -38.98
N GLY A 329 -7.33 41.80 -38.18
CA GLY A 329 -5.89 41.98 -37.94
C GLY A 329 -5.46 43.21 -37.05
N SER A 330 -4.24 43.15 -36.47
CA SER A 330 -3.27 44.24 -36.14
C SER A 330 -3.45 45.36 -35.06
N SER A 331 -2.38 45.52 -34.25
CA SER A 331 -1.79 46.77 -33.65
C SER A 331 -2.37 47.43 -32.37
N GLY A 332 -1.49 48.12 -31.61
CA GLY A 332 -1.82 49.00 -30.46
C GLY A 332 -0.71 49.04 -29.36
N SER A 333 -0.42 50.22 -28.77
CA SER A 333 0.72 50.41 -27.84
C SER A 333 0.48 51.41 -26.69
N ALA A 334 1.17 51.16 -25.57
CA ALA A 334 1.72 52.12 -24.59
C ALA A 334 0.87 52.86 -23.52
N SER A 335 1.48 52.95 -22.33
CA SER A 335 1.38 53.99 -21.26
C SER A 335 0.08 54.19 -20.45
N GLY A 336 0.20 54.10 -19.11
CA GLY A 336 -0.85 54.41 -18.14
C GLY A 336 -0.40 54.31 -16.66
N TYR A 337 0.06 55.44 -16.12
CA TYR A 337 0.19 55.85 -14.71
C TYR A 337 -1.11 55.61 -13.86
N ASP A 338 -1.15 55.59 -12.52
CA ASP A 338 -0.16 55.87 -11.46
C ASP A 338 -0.56 55.19 -10.11
N SER A 339 0.39 55.02 -9.17
CA SER A 339 0.20 55.03 -7.70
C SER A 339 -0.67 53.90 -7.04
N VAL A 340 -0.70 53.63 -5.72
CA VAL A 340 0.22 53.81 -4.56
C VAL A 340 -0.27 52.89 -3.40
N LEU A 341 0.64 52.37 -2.57
CA LEU A 341 0.47 51.76 -1.22
C LEU A 341 -0.73 50.80 -0.94
N VAL A 342 -0.39 49.57 -0.52
CA VAL A 342 -1.14 48.85 0.53
C VAL A 342 -0.13 48.31 1.56
N SER A 343 -0.41 48.51 2.85
CA SER A 343 0.51 48.20 3.95
C SER A 343 0.48 46.72 4.39
N SER A 344 1.57 46.28 5.00
CA SER A 344 1.70 44.97 5.66
C SER A 344 0.81 44.82 6.89
N SER A 345 0.21 43.65 7.09
CA SER A 345 -0.33 43.23 8.40
C SER A 345 -0.16 41.72 8.65
N LEU A 346 0.93 41.38 9.37
CA LEU A 346 1.09 40.27 10.31
C LEU A 346 0.18 39.03 10.13
N ALA A 347 0.74 37.94 9.60
CA ALA A 347 0.14 36.61 9.71
C ALA A 347 0.44 35.99 11.09
N THR A 348 -0.56 35.90 11.96
CA THR A 348 -0.43 35.21 13.26
C THR A 348 -0.48 33.70 13.07
N SER A 349 0.52 32.98 13.56
CA SER A 349 0.59 31.51 13.45
C SER A 349 -0.48 30.81 14.29
N LEU A 350 -1.34 30.02 13.63
CA LEU A 350 -2.15 28.98 14.26
C LEU A 350 -1.90 27.66 13.53
N SER A 351 -1.63 26.60 14.30
CA SER A 351 -1.28 25.27 13.80
C SER A 351 -2.51 24.53 13.30
N ASN A 352 -2.64 24.41 11.98
CA ASN A 352 -3.65 23.56 11.33
C ASN A 352 -3.09 22.14 11.12
N ASP A 353 -3.22 21.29 12.14
CA ASP A 353 -2.93 19.85 12.02
C ASP A 353 -3.93 19.20 11.05
N THR A 354 -3.53 19.07 9.80
CA THR A 354 -4.31 18.41 8.74
C THR A 354 -3.95 16.93 8.72
N PRO A 355 -4.86 16.01 9.12
CA PRO A 355 -4.55 14.58 9.12
C PRO A 355 -4.44 14.05 7.68
N PRO A 356 -3.46 13.17 7.38
CA PRO A 356 -3.20 12.67 6.03
C PRO A 356 -4.38 11.84 5.49
N THR A 357 -4.57 11.87 4.16
CA THR A 357 -5.78 11.39 3.47
C THR A 357 -5.75 9.92 3.04
N SER A 358 -4.68 9.19 3.35
CA SER A 358 -4.44 7.85 2.82
C SER A 358 -5.29 6.75 3.45
N LEU A 359 -5.50 5.69 2.67
CA LEU A 359 -6.08 4.42 3.10
C LEU A 359 -5.27 3.76 4.22
N ASN A 360 -6.00 3.22 5.21
CA ASN A 360 -5.59 2.25 6.22
C ASN A 360 -4.23 2.42 6.91
N SER A 361 -4.22 3.09 8.07
CA SER A 361 -3.26 2.78 9.13
C SER A 361 -3.91 2.92 10.50
N LEU A 362 -4.46 1.80 11.04
CA LEU A 362 -4.71 1.52 12.47
C LEU A 362 -5.39 0.14 12.67
N ALA A 363 -4.80 -0.93 12.13
CA ALA A 363 -5.33 -2.30 12.23
C ALA A 363 -4.72 -3.15 13.36
N SER A 364 -3.98 -2.54 14.29
CA SER A 364 -3.42 -3.24 15.48
C SER A 364 -3.22 -2.29 16.66
N GLY A 365 -3.44 -2.77 17.89
CA GLY A 365 -2.95 -2.10 19.11
C GLY A 365 -3.90 -1.22 19.94
N LEU A 366 -5.15 -1.61 20.20
CA LEU A 366 -5.94 -1.02 21.31
C LEU A 366 -6.58 -2.03 22.26
N ASN A 367 -5.82 -2.33 23.32
CA ASN A 367 -6.25 -2.67 24.69
C ASN A 367 -5.01 -2.36 25.54
N LYS A 368 -5.04 -1.57 26.62
CA LYS A 368 -6.12 -1.38 27.60
C LYS A 368 -5.89 -0.07 28.38
N LEU A 369 -6.69 0.97 28.13
CA LEU A 369 -6.74 2.15 29.01
C LEU A 369 -7.72 1.88 30.17
N VAL A 370 -7.31 2.19 31.40
CA VAL A 370 -8.17 2.16 32.59
C VAL A 370 -8.23 3.55 33.19
N LEU A 371 -9.41 4.16 33.10
CA LEU A 371 -9.92 5.22 33.96
C LEU A 371 -11.18 4.63 34.62
N SER A 372 -11.59 4.98 35.83
CA SER A 372 -11.27 6.13 36.69
C SER A 372 -11.16 5.68 38.19
N ASP A 373 -11.22 6.45 39.28
CA ASP A 373 -12.03 7.63 39.64
C ASP A 373 -11.39 8.52 40.76
N PRO A 374 -11.87 9.76 40.98
CA PRO A 374 -11.18 10.78 41.80
C PRO A 374 -11.79 11.06 43.18
N ALA A 375 -11.03 11.73 44.06
CA ALA A 375 -11.59 12.44 45.22
C ALA A 375 -10.70 13.58 45.77
N LYS A 376 -11.19 14.85 45.70
CA LYS A 376 -10.89 16.02 46.58
C LYS A 376 -9.42 16.52 46.61
N GLY A 377 -9.10 17.83 46.64
CA GLY A 377 -9.91 19.04 46.55
C GLY A 377 -9.39 20.18 47.45
N LYS A 378 -9.22 21.40 46.91
CA LYS A 378 -8.59 22.61 47.51
C LYS A 378 -7.04 22.52 47.58
N GLY A 379 -6.26 23.61 47.43
CA GLY A 379 -6.59 24.96 46.96
C GLY A 379 -5.46 26.00 47.19
N LYS A 380 -5.45 27.08 46.38
CA LYS A 380 -4.68 28.36 46.53
C LYS A 380 -3.13 28.31 46.72
N ALA A 381 -2.44 28.55 45.59
CA ALA A 381 -1.65 29.76 45.29
C ALA A 381 -0.34 30.15 46.05
N VAL A 382 0.44 30.98 45.33
CA VAL A 382 1.62 31.77 45.74
C VAL A 382 2.98 31.05 45.82
N ALA A 383 4.00 31.73 45.32
CA ALA A 383 5.44 31.47 45.39
C ALA A 383 6.16 32.84 45.41
N PRO A 384 7.50 32.94 45.55
CA PRO A 384 8.50 31.97 46.03
C PRO A 384 9.28 32.53 47.27
N CYS A 385 10.43 31.95 47.65
CA CYS A 385 11.74 32.63 47.82
C CYS A 385 12.70 32.04 48.91
N THR A 386 13.98 31.93 48.51
CA THR A 386 15.23 32.21 49.26
C THR A 386 15.53 31.59 50.65
N CYS A 387 16.68 30.87 50.70
CA CYS A 387 17.80 31.06 51.67
C CYS A 387 17.57 30.73 53.18
N THR A 388 18.57 30.34 54.00
CA THR A 388 20.01 30.01 53.81
C THR A 388 20.53 29.19 55.01
N CYS A 389 21.64 28.47 54.81
CA CYS A 389 22.73 28.11 55.75
C CYS A 389 22.46 27.75 57.23
N GLY A 390 23.06 26.64 57.69
CA GLY A 390 23.26 26.33 59.11
C GLY A 390 24.19 25.13 59.31
N GLU A 391 25.42 25.36 59.76
CA GLU A 391 26.43 24.33 60.04
C GLU A 391 26.37 23.85 61.50
N GLN A 392 26.69 22.57 61.77
CA GLN A 392 27.38 22.19 63.01
C GLN A 392 28.08 20.80 62.97
N THR A 393 29.40 20.88 63.14
CA THR A 393 30.43 19.93 63.62
C THR A 393 30.09 18.50 64.12
N PHE A 394 31.01 17.57 63.80
CA PHE A 394 31.14 16.20 64.32
C PHE A 394 31.62 16.11 65.78
N PRO A 395 31.62 14.90 66.38
CA PRO A 395 32.91 14.23 66.66
C PRO A 395 33.01 12.75 66.21
N GLU A 396 34.22 12.19 66.25
CA GLU A 396 34.58 10.83 65.80
C GLU A 396 34.42 9.73 66.87
N VAL A 397 34.15 8.48 66.44
CA VAL A 397 34.53 7.22 67.13
C VAL A 397 34.93 6.16 66.07
N SER A 398 35.78 5.21 66.47
CA SER A 398 36.66 4.35 65.67
C SER A 398 36.07 3.11 64.94
N GLU A 399 36.70 2.82 63.80
CA GLU A 399 37.09 1.48 63.25
C GLU A 399 36.05 0.52 62.62
N SER A 400 36.62 -0.51 61.95
CA SER A 400 36.12 -1.27 60.78
C SER A 400 35.79 -2.75 61.16
N PRO A 401 35.33 -3.67 60.25
CA PRO A 401 35.19 -3.57 58.79
C PRO A 401 33.92 -4.17 58.12
N ASP A 402 33.87 -3.99 56.79
CA ASP A 402 33.15 -4.78 55.77
C ASP A 402 31.68 -5.21 55.98
N PHE A 403 30.77 -4.49 55.30
CA PHE A 403 29.78 -5.11 54.40
C PHE A 403 29.27 -4.08 53.37
N LYS A 404 29.29 -4.40 52.06
CA LYS A 404 28.74 -3.54 51.00
C LYS A 404 27.27 -3.89 50.71
N PRO A 405 26.32 -2.94 50.82
CA PRO A 405 24.96 -3.12 50.29
C PRO A 405 24.97 -3.12 48.75
N THR A 406 24.16 -3.98 48.15
CA THR A 406 23.98 -4.06 46.69
C THR A 406 23.08 -2.95 46.15
N GLN A 407 23.43 -2.37 45.00
CA GLN A 407 22.52 -1.53 44.24
C GLN A 407 21.54 -2.38 43.40
N PRO A 408 20.32 -1.89 43.13
CA PRO A 408 19.37 -2.59 42.26
C PRO A 408 19.84 -2.59 40.80
N VAL A 409 19.84 -3.77 40.18
CA VAL A 409 20.24 -3.95 38.78
C VAL A 409 19.18 -3.38 37.84
N ARG A 410 19.59 -2.45 36.95
CA ARG A 410 18.78 -2.00 35.81
C ARG A 410 18.68 -3.11 34.77
N PRO A 411 17.49 -3.44 34.23
CA PRO A 411 17.40 -4.32 33.07
C PRO A 411 18.05 -3.67 31.84
N ALA A 412 18.70 -4.47 30.99
CA ALA A 412 19.28 -3.99 29.75
C ALA A 412 18.20 -3.68 28.70
N ALA A 413 18.46 -2.70 27.82
CA ALA A 413 17.61 -2.42 26.67
C ALA A 413 17.63 -3.60 25.68
N GLY A 414 16.50 -3.83 24.98
CA GLY A 414 16.38 -4.89 23.99
C GLY A 414 17.00 -4.50 22.64
N PRO A 415 17.31 -5.47 21.77
CA PRO A 415 17.69 -5.21 20.39
C PRO A 415 16.45 -4.99 19.49
N SER A 416 16.66 -4.39 18.32
CA SER A 416 15.62 -4.17 17.31
C SER A 416 15.01 -5.48 16.77
N LEU A 417 13.84 -5.41 16.13
CA LEU A 417 13.09 -6.59 15.67
C LEU A 417 13.87 -7.41 14.64
N LEU A 418 14.64 -6.76 13.75
CA LEU A 418 15.54 -7.37 12.77
C LEU A 418 16.51 -8.39 13.40
N THR A 419 16.96 -8.13 14.64
CA THR A 419 17.85 -9.02 15.39
C THR A 419 17.17 -10.31 15.86
N GLN A 420 15.84 -10.36 16.03
CA GLN A 420 15.17 -11.50 16.69
C GLN A 420 15.15 -12.80 15.85
N THR A 421 15.61 -12.74 14.59
CA THR A 421 15.73 -13.89 13.69
C THR A 421 17.19 -14.30 13.39
N ALA A 422 18.18 -13.59 13.93
CA ALA A 422 19.60 -13.82 13.62
C ALA A 422 20.21 -15.00 14.43
N PRO A 423 20.82 -16.02 13.80
CA PRO A 423 21.46 -17.13 14.49
C PRO A 423 22.81 -16.74 15.13
N HIS A 424 23.19 -17.42 16.21
CA HIS A 424 24.42 -17.14 16.96
C HIS A 424 25.58 -18.10 16.63
N ASN A 425 26.73 -17.52 16.24
CA ASN A 425 28.10 -18.04 16.29
C ASN A 425 28.38 -19.55 16.00
N LEU A 426 29.07 -19.80 14.89
CA LEU A 426 30.05 -20.88 14.77
C LEU A 426 31.37 -20.31 14.22
N THR A 427 32.51 -20.80 14.72
CA THR A 427 33.83 -20.20 14.46
C THR A 427 34.89 -21.27 14.19
N SER A 428 35.74 -21.04 13.17
CA SER A 428 36.90 -21.88 12.77
C SER A 428 36.52 -23.20 12.07
N GLN A 429 37.38 -23.82 11.24
CA GLN A 429 38.83 -23.65 11.06
C GLN A 429 39.28 -23.43 9.60
N ARG A 430 40.55 -23.01 9.45
CA ARG A 430 41.28 -22.86 8.18
C ARG A 430 41.71 -24.20 7.57
N SER A 431 41.98 -24.21 6.26
CA SER A 431 43.31 -24.52 5.71
C SER A 431 43.42 -24.03 4.27
N ALA A 432 44.64 -23.87 3.73
CA ALA A 432 44.89 -23.17 2.46
C ALA A 432 46.02 -23.80 1.64
N SER A 433 46.03 -23.57 0.32
CA SER A 433 47.20 -23.74 -0.54
C SER A 433 47.10 -22.87 -1.81
N THR A 434 48.27 -22.35 -2.23
CA THR A 434 48.53 -21.59 -3.47
C THR A 434 48.97 -22.57 -4.60
N CYS A 435 49.31 -22.23 -5.85
CA CYS A 435 49.64 -20.97 -6.53
C CYS A 435 49.65 -21.13 -8.08
N SER A 436 49.55 -20.02 -8.86
CA SER A 436 50.11 -19.85 -10.24
C SER A 436 49.57 -20.75 -11.40
N GLN A 437 49.68 -20.42 -12.71
CA GLN A 437 50.10 -19.20 -13.46
C GLN A 437 49.45 -19.16 -14.88
N HIS A 438 49.55 -18.01 -15.57
CA HIS A 438 49.14 -17.71 -16.96
C HIS A 438 50.33 -17.91 -17.98
N PRO A 439 50.21 -17.58 -19.29
CA PRO A 439 49.12 -17.68 -20.29
C PRO A 439 49.61 -18.29 -21.65
N HIS A 440 48.75 -18.42 -22.69
CA HIS A 440 49.20 -18.36 -24.11
C HIS A 440 48.06 -18.02 -25.11
N SER A 441 48.43 -17.39 -26.23
CA SER A 441 47.67 -17.02 -27.46
C SER A 441 48.68 -16.48 -28.49
N PRO A 442 48.36 -16.18 -29.77
CA PRO A 442 47.16 -16.48 -30.60
C PRO A 442 47.53 -17.24 -31.91
N ASP A 443 46.59 -17.41 -32.85
CA ASP A 443 46.89 -17.50 -34.30
C ASP A 443 45.65 -17.08 -35.15
N SER A 444 45.79 -16.90 -36.48
CA SER A 444 44.82 -16.13 -37.29
C SER A 444 44.67 -16.51 -38.78
N SER A 445 43.41 -16.47 -39.27
CA SER A 445 43.00 -16.31 -40.70
C SER A 445 43.28 -17.48 -41.68
N PRO A 446 42.73 -17.51 -42.92
CA PRO A 446 41.78 -16.58 -43.57
C PRO A 446 40.51 -17.21 -44.22
N THR A 447 39.48 -16.37 -44.38
CA THR A 447 38.51 -16.20 -45.50
C THR A 447 38.07 -17.38 -46.39
N HIS A 448 36.74 -17.61 -46.48
CA HIS A 448 36.01 -17.75 -47.76
C HIS A 448 34.48 -17.54 -47.60
N GLN A 449 33.84 -16.81 -48.52
CA GLN A 449 32.38 -16.67 -48.65
C GLN A 449 31.84 -17.52 -49.81
N PRO A 450 30.55 -17.90 -49.75
CA PRO A 450 29.70 -17.81 -50.94
C PRO A 450 28.34 -17.11 -50.69
N PHE A 451 27.75 -16.68 -51.80
CA PHE A 451 26.56 -15.83 -51.99
C PHE A 451 25.26 -16.23 -51.26
N ALA A 452 24.40 -15.23 -51.07
CA ALA A 452 23.12 -15.32 -50.37
C ALA A 452 21.99 -15.98 -51.17
N THR A 453 21.10 -16.68 -50.46
CA THR A 453 19.67 -16.68 -50.73
C THR A 453 19.00 -15.61 -49.87
N VAL A 454 18.03 -14.88 -50.43
CA VAL A 454 17.12 -14.02 -49.65
C VAL A 454 15.93 -14.85 -49.22
N ASP A 455 16.10 -15.55 -48.11
CA ASP A 455 15.00 -16.21 -47.40
C ASP A 455 14.21 -15.17 -46.60
N ASP A 456 12.88 -15.25 -46.66
CA ASP A 456 11.93 -14.33 -46.05
C ASP A 456 12.11 -14.32 -44.52
N GLU A 457 12.72 -13.26 -43.96
CA GLU A 457 13.11 -13.23 -42.55
C GLU A 457 11.85 -13.22 -41.68
N SER A 458 11.62 -14.35 -41.02
CA SER A 458 10.34 -14.67 -40.43
C SER A 458 9.91 -13.62 -39.40
N LEU A 459 8.66 -13.16 -39.53
CA LEU A 459 7.96 -12.45 -38.46
C LEU A 459 7.82 -13.41 -37.27
N ALA A 460 8.83 -13.41 -36.40
CA ALA A 460 8.82 -14.13 -35.14
C ALA A 460 7.53 -13.77 -34.39
N PRO A 461 6.73 -14.76 -33.92
CA PRO A 461 5.52 -14.47 -33.18
C PRO A 461 5.82 -13.51 -32.02
N LEU A 462 5.11 -12.39 -31.98
CA LEU A 462 5.27 -11.42 -30.89
C LEU A 462 5.13 -12.15 -29.54
N PRO A 463 6.04 -11.91 -28.57
CA PRO A 463 5.97 -12.60 -27.29
C PRO A 463 4.60 -12.35 -26.63
N PRO A 464 4.08 -13.33 -25.88
CA PRO A 464 2.78 -13.18 -25.23
C PRO A 464 2.78 -11.94 -24.33
N PRO A 465 1.67 -11.17 -24.29
CA PRO A 465 1.58 -10.00 -23.42
C PRO A 465 1.78 -10.44 -21.97
N LEU A 466 2.59 -9.69 -21.22
CA LEU A 466 2.93 -10.03 -19.83
C LEU A 466 1.64 -10.21 -19.00
N PRO A 467 1.53 -11.28 -18.19
CA PRO A 467 0.25 -11.68 -17.61
C PRO A 467 -0.30 -10.70 -16.57
N ILE A 468 0.57 -9.93 -15.91
CA ILE A 468 0.17 -8.89 -14.96
C ILE A 468 0.42 -7.49 -15.52
N SER A 469 -0.57 -6.62 -15.32
CA SER A 469 -0.43 -5.18 -15.51
C SER A 469 -0.92 -4.47 -14.25
N ILE A 470 -0.19 -3.45 -13.78
CA ILE A 470 -0.52 -2.70 -12.55
C ILE A 470 -0.69 -1.21 -12.83
N LYS A 471 -1.37 -0.53 -11.89
CA LYS A 471 -1.55 0.92 -11.87
C LYS A 471 -1.34 1.49 -10.47
N ILE A 472 -0.62 2.59 -10.38
CA ILE A 472 -0.54 3.44 -9.19
C ILE A 472 -1.87 4.19 -9.04
N ALA A 473 -2.41 4.20 -7.82
CA ALA A 473 -3.70 4.81 -7.48
C ALA A 473 -3.66 5.55 -6.13
N ASP A 474 -4.73 6.31 -5.84
CA ASP A 474 -4.93 7.18 -4.68
C ASP A 474 -3.91 8.33 -4.54
N LEU A 475 -3.91 9.23 -5.53
CA LEU A 475 -3.15 10.49 -5.52
C LEU A 475 -3.67 11.51 -4.46
N GLY A 476 -4.46 11.09 -3.48
CA GLY A 476 -5.03 11.95 -2.41
C GLY A 476 -4.01 12.53 -1.42
N ASN A 477 -2.76 12.06 -1.47
CA ASN A 477 -1.61 12.64 -0.76
C ASN A 477 -0.53 13.20 -1.73
N ALA A 478 -0.71 13.08 -3.05
CA ALA A 478 0.31 13.48 -4.02
C ALA A 478 0.53 15.01 -4.00
N THR A 479 1.75 15.45 -4.28
CA THR A 479 2.13 16.87 -4.13
C THR A 479 3.23 17.31 -5.10
N PRO A 480 3.27 18.58 -5.55
CA PRO A 480 4.32 19.08 -6.44
C PRO A 480 5.72 18.93 -5.86
N THR A 481 6.71 18.55 -6.69
CA THR A 481 8.07 18.24 -6.20
C THR A 481 8.75 19.40 -5.47
N THR A 482 8.41 20.63 -5.84
CA THR A 482 8.98 21.89 -5.32
C THR A 482 8.09 22.62 -4.31
N LYS A 483 6.85 22.16 -4.08
CA LYS A 483 5.88 22.84 -3.22
C LYS A 483 4.99 21.82 -2.50
N HIS A 484 5.56 21.22 -1.46
CA HIS A 484 4.90 20.20 -0.66
C HIS A 484 3.69 20.75 0.11
N TYR A 485 2.63 19.94 0.23
CA TYR A 485 1.42 20.27 1.01
C TYR A 485 1.55 19.92 2.50
N THR A 486 2.33 18.90 2.82
CA THR A 486 2.64 18.44 4.18
C THR A 486 4.04 17.83 4.17
N GLU A 487 4.60 17.67 5.35
CA GLU A 487 5.95 17.12 5.59
C GLU A 487 5.88 15.76 6.33
N ASP A 488 4.70 15.39 6.83
CA ASP A 488 4.42 14.04 7.30
C ASP A 488 3.90 13.22 6.11
N ILE A 489 4.83 12.55 5.43
CA ILE A 489 4.60 11.74 4.22
C ILE A 489 4.90 10.26 4.47
N GLN A 490 4.41 9.39 3.58
CA GLN A 490 4.65 7.94 3.52
C GLN A 490 4.11 7.14 4.72
N THR A 491 3.37 6.07 4.41
CA THR A 491 3.04 5.02 5.38
C THR A 491 4.33 4.41 5.98
N ARG A 492 4.32 4.17 7.30
CA ARG A 492 5.52 4.02 8.14
C ARG A 492 6.58 3.04 7.63
N GLN A 493 6.18 1.85 7.17
CA GLN A 493 7.07 0.79 6.68
C GLN A 493 7.82 1.16 5.37
N TYR A 494 7.33 2.15 4.63
CA TYR A 494 7.86 2.59 3.33
C TYR A 494 8.44 4.01 3.39
N ARG A 495 8.56 4.58 4.60
CA ARG A 495 8.96 5.97 4.85
C ARG A 495 10.47 6.15 4.72
N ALA A 496 10.88 7.15 3.93
CA ALA A 496 12.27 7.42 3.61
C ALA A 496 13.01 8.14 4.75
N PRO A 497 14.34 7.98 4.90
CA PRO A 497 15.11 8.54 6.01
C PRO A 497 15.01 10.07 6.12
N GLU A 498 14.91 10.77 4.99
CA GLU A 498 14.71 12.22 4.97
C GLU A 498 13.39 12.67 5.59
N ALA A 499 12.32 11.88 5.46
CA ALA A 499 11.02 12.15 6.09
C ALA A 499 11.04 11.83 7.59
N ILE A 500 11.70 10.73 8.00
CA ILE A 500 11.85 10.37 9.43
C ILE A 500 12.68 11.42 10.18
N VAL A 501 13.77 11.90 9.58
CA VAL A 501 14.64 12.96 10.13
C VAL A 501 13.97 14.34 10.05
N GLY A 502 12.89 14.48 9.27
CA GLY A 502 12.09 15.70 9.14
C GLY A 502 12.78 16.80 8.33
N ARG A 503 13.43 16.42 7.23
CA ARG A 503 13.95 17.37 6.22
C ARG A 503 12.80 18.04 5.46
N THR A 504 13.10 19.13 4.77
CA THR A 504 12.12 19.91 3.98
C THR A 504 12.58 20.11 2.52
N ASP A 505 13.64 19.40 2.11
CA ASP A 505 14.26 19.44 0.78
C ASP A 505 14.16 18.10 0.06
N TRP A 506 13.26 17.22 0.51
CA TRP A 506 12.93 15.95 -0.13
C TRP A 506 12.14 16.17 -1.43
N GLY A 507 11.99 15.11 -2.23
CA GLY A 507 11.24 15.17 -3.48
C GLY A 507 10.96 13.79 -4.06
N ALA A 508 10.92 13.70 -5.39
CA ALA A 508 10.61 12.49 -6.16
C ALA A 508 11.36 11.21 -5.71
N THR A 509 12.59 11.33 -5.23
CA THR A 509 13.40 10.20 -4.74
C THR A 509 12.83 9.55 -3.46
N ALA A 510 11.90 10.19 -2.74
CA ALA A 510 11.18 9.57 -1.62
C ALA A 510 10.32 8.37 -2.08
N ASP A 511 9.60 8.49 -3.20
CA ASP A 511 8.80 7.39 -3.75
C ASP A 511 9.68 6.19 -4.15
N ILE A 512 10.90 6.45 -4.61
CA ILE A 512 11.86 5.42 -5.05
C ILE A 512 12.30 4.52 -3.87
N TRP A 513 12.48 5.12 -2.69
CA TRP A 513 12.73 4.37 -1.44
C TRP A 513 11.54 3.47 -1.10
N SER A 514 10.32 4.00 -1.21
CA SER A 514 9.10 3.23 -0.97
C SER A 514 8.95 2.05 -1.94
N VAL A 515 9.29 2.22 -3.23
CA VAL A 515 9.30 1.11 -4.19
C VAL A 515 10.31 0.03 -3.79
N ALA A 516 11.51 0.39 -3.29
CA ALA A 516 12.48 -0.62 -2.83
C ALA A 516 11.93 -1.45 -1.67
N CYS A 517 11.23 -0.81 -0.73
CA CYS A 517 10.53 -1.48 0.37
C CYS A 517 9.42 -2.42 -0.14
N VAL A 518 8.60 -1.97 -1.10
CA VAL A 518 7.54 -2.79 -1.73
C VAL A 518 8.11 -3.98 -2.51
N VAL A 519 9.23 -3.81 -3.22
CA VAL A 519 9.87 -4.91 -3.96
C VAL A 519 10.42 -5.97 -3.00
N PHE A 520 11.06 -5.56 -1.90
CA PHE A 520 11.49 -6.49 -0.87
C PHE A 520 10.32 -7.24 -0.22
N GLU A 521 9.23 -6.54 0.10
CA GLU A 521 8.04 -7.15 0.69
C GLU A 521 7.36 -8.13 -0.27
N LEU A 522 7.26 -7.81 -1.56
CA LEU A 522 6.79 -8.73 -2.58
C LEU A 522 7.63 -10.02 -2.62
N LEU A 523 8.96 -9.91 -2.54
CA LEU A 523 9.89 -11.05 -2.61
C LEU A 523 9.96 -11.90 -1.33
N THR A 524 9.53 -11.38 -0.18
CA THR A 524 9.75 -12.01 1.14
C THR A 524 8.48 -12.23 1.97
N ALA A 525 7.38 -11.55 1.63
CA ALA A 525 6.18 -11.37 2.44
C ALA A 525 6.42 -10.75 3.84
N GLU A 526 7.53 -10.04 4.02
CA GLU A 526 7.90 -9.30 5.23
C GLU A 526 8.33 -7.87 4.89
N TYR A 527 8.02 -6.90 5.76
CA TYR A 527 8.49 -5.53 5.57
C TYR A 527 10.02 -5.43 5.67
N LEU A 528 10.63 -4.59 4.84
CA LEU A 528 12.07 -4.28 4.92
C LEU A 528 12.43 -3.61 6.25
N PHE A 529 11.53 -2.75 6.74
CA PHE A 529 11.62 -2.09 8.03
C PHE A 529 10.26 -2.19 8.74
N ASP A 530 10.21 -2.80 9.93
CA ASP A 530 9.01 -2.81 10.79
C ASP A 530 9.33 -2.19 12.16
N PRO A 531 9.30 -0.85 12.26
CA PRO A 531 9.74 -0.15 13.45
C PRO A 531 8.78 -0.25 14.65
N GLN A 532 9.35 -0.64 15.78
CA GLN A 532 8.66 -0.84 17.05
C GLN A 532 9.12 0.16 18.12
N SER A 533 8.32 0.30 19.18
CA SER A 533 8.57 1.21 20.30
C SER A 533 8.71 0.43 21.61
N GLN A 534 9.85 0.53 22.30
CA GLN A 534 10.08 -0.20 23.56
C GLN A 534 9.63 0.62 24.78
N GLY A 535 8.32 0.86 24.88
CA GLY A 535 7.74 1.67 25.96
C GLY A 535 8.32 3.09 25.97
N ASP A 536 8.74 3.56 27.15
CA ASP A 536 9.34 4.89 27.33
C ASP A 536 10.85 4.95 27.02
N LEU A 537 11.47 3.86 26.49
CA LEU A 537 12.91 3.82 26.21
C LEU A 537 13.28 4.44 24.86
N PHE A 538 12.49 4.16 23.81
CA PHE A 538 12.69 4.67 22.47
C PHE A 538 11.38 4.61 21.66
N GLY A 539 11.18 5.60 20.79
CA GLY A 539 10.04 5.69 19.89
C GLY A 539 10.21 4.83 18.64
N LYS A 540 9.15 4.74 17.82
CA LYS A 540 9.23 4.01 16.54
C LYS A 540 10.23 4.63 15.56
N ASP A 541 10.46 5.94 15.62
CA ASP A 541 11.39 6.60 14.70
C ASP A 541 12.86 6.37 15.08
N ASP A 542 13.17 6.20 16.36
CA ASP A 542 14.49 5.73 16.81
C ASP A 542 14.79 4.33 16.24
N ASP A 543 13.84 3.40 16.39
CA ASP A 543 13.98 2.03 15.90
C ASP A 543 14.02 1.97 14.36
N HIS A 544 13.27 2.84 13.68
CA HIS A 544 13.31 2.89 12.21
C HIS A 544 14.70 3.33 11.71
N ILE A 545 15.27 4.39 12.30
CA ILE A 545 16.64 4.81 11.98
C ILE A 545 17.67 3.74 12.39
N ALA A 546 17.46 3.03 13.50
CA ALA A 546 18.32 1.91 13.89
C ALA A 546 18.31 0.79 12.84
N GLN A 547 17.13 0.34 12.40
CA GLN A 547 16.99 -0.69 11.35
C GLN A 547 17.63 -0.24 10.03
N ILE A 548 17.50 1.04 9.65
CA ILE A 548 18.17 1.62 8.48
C ILE A 548 19.71 1.57 8.63
N ILE A 549 20.26 1.92 9.80
CA ILE A 549 21.72 1.85 10.04
C ILE A 549 22.21 0.40 10.08
N GLU A 550 21.43 -0.53 10.62
CA GLU A 550 21.77 -1.96 10.63
C GLU A 550 21.82 -2.56 9.20
N LEU A 551 20.94 -2.13 8.30
CA LEU A 551 20.90 -2.62 6.92
C LEU A 551 21.89 -1.91 5.98
N LEU A 552 22.03 -0.58 6.10
CA LEU A 552 22.66 0.28 5.07
C LEU A 552 23.86 1.10 5.58
N GLY A 553 24.12 1.09 6.89
CA GLY A 553 25.25 1.80 7.50
C GLY A 553 24.97 3.23 7.93
N ASP A 554 26.05 3.96 8.23
CA ASP A 554 25.99 5.28 8.87
C ASP A 554 25.49 6.40 7.92
N PHE A 555 24.67 7.31 8.46
CA PHE A 555 24.03 8.41 7.71
C PHE A 555 25.01 9.49 7.21
N GLY A 556 26.27 9.53 7.66
CA GLY A 556 27.21 10.61 7.35
C GLY A 556 26.67 11.99 7.76
N GLU A 557 26.71 12.97 6.86
CA GLU A 557 26.13 14.30 7.08
C GLU A 557 24.60 14.35 6.94
N THR A 558 23.97 13.33 6.34
CA THR A 558 22.52 13.36 6.05
C THR A 558 21.64 13.31 7.30
N ARG A 559 22.22 12.83 8.42
CA ARG A 559 21.60 12.81 9.76
C ARG A 559 21.24 14.21 10.26
N TRP A 560 21.88 15.26 9.71
CA TRP A 560 21.69 16.65 10.09
C TRP A 560 20.83 17.43 9.11
N GLY A 561 20.18 18.49 9.61
CA GLY A 561 19.41 19.44 8.78
C GLY A 561 17.92 19.11 8.62
N GLY A 562 17.41 18.05 9.26
CA GLY A 562 15.98 17.87 9.48
C GLY A 562 15.56 18.34 10.88
N ARG A 563 14.26 18.56 11.07
CA ARG A 563 13.68 19.05 12.34
C ARG A 563 13.95 18.09 13.50
N PHE A 564 13.84 16.79 13.26
CA PHE A 564 13.96 15.74 14.29
C PHE A 564 15.39 15.21 14.46
N SER A 565 16.36 15.68 13.65
CA SER A 565 17.78 15.32 13.75
C SER A 565 18.35 15.34 15.17
N ARG A 566 17.95 16.33 15.99
CA ARG A 566 18.46 16.51 17.36
C ARG A 566 17.76 15.63 18.40
N GLU A 567 16.61 15.06 18.07
CA GLU A 567 15.88 14.12 18.92
C GLU A 567 16.42 12.70 18.70
N LEU A 568 16.63 12.31 17.44
CA LEU A 568 17.17 11.01 17.04
C LEU A 568 18.66 10.86 17.40
N PHE A 569 19.49 11.86 17.14
CA PHE A 569 20.95 11.77 17.27
C PHE A 569 21.53 12.65 18.39
N ASP A 570 22.57 12.17 19.08
CA ASP A 570 23.40 12.95 20.01
C ASP A 570 24.53 13.72 19.30
N SER A 571 25.28 14.54 20.03
CA SER A 571 26.31 15.43 19.48
C SER A 571 27.52 14.71 18.84
N THR A 572 27.64 13.39 18.98
CA THR A 572 28.63 12.57 18.26
C THR A 572 28.11 12.03 16.93
N GLY A 573 26.81 12.20 16.66
CA GLY A 573 26.09 11.63 15.53
C GLY A 573 25.54 10.22 15.77
N ALA A 574 25.79 9.60 16.92
CA ALA A 574 25.18 8.34 17.30
C ALA A 574 23.71 8.51 17.70
N LEU A 575 22.87 7.47 17.48
CA LEU A 575 21.49 7.43 17.96
C LEU A 575 21.42 7.62 19.48
N ARG A 576 20.46 8.41 19.99
CA ARG A 576 20.37 8.73 21.42
C ARG A 576 20.06 7.51 22.29
N TYR A 577 19.04 6.76 21.94
CA TYR A 577 18.44 5.75 22.80
C TYR A 577 18.90 4.32 22.48
N ILE A 578 19.03 4.00 21.19
CA ILE A 578 19.49 2.69 20.71
C ILE A 578 21.02 2.74 20.48
N LYS A 579 21.78 2.16 21.41
CA LYS A 579 23.26 2.14 21.37
C LYS A 579 23.87 0.83 20.86
N ASN A 580 23.10 -0.25 20.80
CA ASN A 580 23.57 -1.59 20.45
C ASN A 580 23.06 -2.03 19.08
N LEU A 581 23.61 -1.45 18.01
CA LEU A 581 23.27 -1.79 16.62
C LEU A 581 24.01 -3.05 16.16
N LYS A 582 23.36 -3.88 15.34
CA LYS A 582 23.90 -5.11 14.75
C LYS A 582 23.83 -5.08 13.21
N PRO A 583 24.89 -4.64 12.52
CA PRO A 583 24.90 -4.56 11.06
C PRO A 583 24.63 -5.91 10.38
N TRP A 584 23.58 -5.96 9.56
CA TRP A 584 23.19 -7.09 8.73
C TRP A 584 22.85 -6.58 7.32
N PRO A 585 23.87 -6.37 6.45
CA PRO A 585 23.66 -5.79 5.13
C PRO A 585 22.72 -6.60 4.23
N LEU A 586 22.03 -5.93 3.31
CA LEU A 586 20.96 -6.52 2.49
C LEU A 586 21.35 -7.84 1.81
N LYS A 587 22.53 -7.94 1.17
CA LYS A 587 22.99 -9.22 0.58
C LYS A 587 23.07 -10.35 1.61
N ARG A 588 23.56 -10.07 2.83
CA ARG A 588 23.62 -11.06 3.92
C ARG A 588 22.23 -11.43 4.43
N VAL A 589 21.28 -10.49 4.50
CA VAL A 589 19.88 -10.82 4.82
C VAL A 589 19.30 -11.78 3.79
N MET A 590 19.46 -11.50 2.49
CA MET A 590 18.93 -12.35 1.42
C MET A 590 19.53 -13.78 1.43
N VAL A 591 20.84 -13.90 1.65
CA VAL A 591 21.53 -15.20 1.68
C VAL A 591 21.29 -15.97 2.99
N GLU A 592 21.39 -15.31 4.14
CA GLU A 592 21.37 -15.98 5.45
C GLU A 592 19.95 -16.22 6.01
N LYS A 593 19.00 -15.33 5.73
CA LYS A 593 17.61 -15.44 6.20
C LYS A 593 16.69 -16.06 5.16
N TYR A 594 16.75 -15.57 3.92
CA TYR A 594 15.85 -15.99 2.83
C TYR A 594 16.44 -17.08 1.93
N LEU A 595 17.68 -17.52 2.19
CA LEU A 595 18.36 -18.64 1.50
C LEU A 595 18.53 -18.44 -0.01
N TRP A 596 18.58 -17.19 -0.48
CA TRP A 596 18.90 -16.87 -1.86
C TRP A 596 20.34 -17.25 -2.21
N SER A 597 20.61 -17.59 -3.48
CA SER A 597 21.98 -17.78 -3.92
C SER A 597 22.75 -16.46 -3.86
N GLU A 598 24.06 -16.50 -3.63
CA GLU A 598 24.89 -15.29 -3.62
C GLU A 598 24.76 -14.46 -4.91
N LYS A 599 24.59 -15.12 -6.06
CA LYS A 599 24.45 -14.47 -7.37
C LYS A 599 23.13 -13.71 -7.47
N ASP A 600 22.04 -14.32 -7.04
CA ASP A 600 20.70 -13.72 -7.15
C ASP A 600 20.50 -12.62 -6.11
N ALA A 601 21.11 -12.80 -4.93
CA ALA A 601 21.21 -11.77 -3.90
C ALA A 601 22.06 -10.57 -4.39
N GLU A 602 23.21 -10.79 -5.02
CA GLU A 602 24.03 -9.72 -5.63
C GLU A 602 23.24 -8.96 -6.71
N ALA A 603 22.52 -9.67 -7.57
CA ALA A 603 21.71 -9.08 -8.63
C ALA A 603 20.49 -8.28 -8.09
N LEU A 604 19.90 -8.70 -6.97
CA LEU A 604 18.86 -7.94 -6.28
C LEU A 604 19.44 -6.70 -5.57
N CYS A 605 20.61 -6.82 -4.93
CA CYS A 605 21.23 -5.71 -4.22
C CYS A 605 21.68 -4.61 -5.18
N SER A 606 22.23 -4.95 -6.35
CA SER A 606 22.57 -3.95 -7.38
C SER A 606 21.36 -3.16 -7.90
N PHE A 607 20.16 -3.73 -7.81
CA PHE A 607 18.90 -3.04 -8.10
C PHE A 607 18.39 -2.20 -6.91
N LEU A 608 18.36 -2.76 -5.69
CA LEU A 608 17.75 -2.12 -4.53
C LEU A 608 18.64 -1.08 -3.84
N GLU A 609 19.97 -1.28 -3.79
CA GLU A 609 20.89 -0.36 -3.08
C GLU A 609 20.91 1.07 -3.69
N PRO A 610 20.88 1.27 -5.02
CA PRO A 610 20.70 2.60 -5.63
C PRO A 610 19.37 3.29 -5.27
N MET A 611 18.35 2.52 -4.91
CA MET A 611 17.03 2.99 -4.46
C MET A 611 16.96 3.19 -2.94
N LEU A 612 17.86 2.55 -2.19
CA LEU A 612 17.99 2.65 -0.73
C LEU A 612 19.14 3.58 -0.28
N VAL A 613 19.66 4.44 -1.16
CA VAL A 613 20.66 5.44 -0.78
C VAL A 613 20.07 6.42 0.24
N ILE A 614 20.68 6.50 1.43
CA ILE A 614 20.25 7.36 2.54
C ILE A 614 20.30 8.85 2.15
N ASP A 615 21.33 9.27 1.41
CA ASP A 615 21.43 10.61 0.83
C ASP A 615 20.46 10.73 -0.37
N HIS A 616 19.24 11.19 -0.12
CA HIS A 616 18.15 11.29 -1.10
C HIS A 616 18.51 12.06 -2.38
N ARG A 617 19.53 12.94 -2.32
CA ARG A 617 20.09 13.74 -3.43
C ARG A 617 21.05 12.94 -4.34
N LYS A 618 21.41 11.73 -3.92
CA LYS A 618 22.25 10.76 -4.65
C LYS A 618 21.50 9.45 -4.96
N ARG A 619 20.28 9.28 -4.44
CA ARG A 619 19.41 8.15 -4.72
C ARG A 619 19.00 8.17 -6.19
N ALA A 620 18.89 7.01 -6.81
CA ALA A 620 18.52 6.92 -8.21
C ALA A 620 17.08 7.43 -8.45
N HIS A 621 16.83 7.98 -9.64
CA HIS A 621 15.49 8.36 -10.10
C HIS A 621 14.85 7.23 -10.91
N ALA A 622 13.51 7.23 -11.01
CA ALA A 622 12.75 6.24 -11.79
C ALA A 622 13.27 6.06 -13.23
N ARG A 623 13.55 7.19 -13.91
CA ARG A 623 14.13 7.24 -15.28
C ARG A 623 15.47 6.52 -15.46
N VAL A 624 16.21 6.28 -14.37
CA VAL A 624 17.43 5.46 -14.37
C VAL A 624 17.07 4.00 -14.09
N MET A 625 16.34 3.75 -13.00
CA MET A 625 16.08 2.39 -12.51
C MET A 625 15.21 1.55 -13.44
N VAL A 626 14.33 2.17 -14.24
CA VAL A 626 13.45 1.48 -15.21
C VAL A 626 14.22 0.66 -16.26
N ASN A 627 15.48 1.00 -16.51
CA ASN A 627 16.39 0.32 -17.45
C ASN A 627 17.41 -0.58 -16.75
N HIS A 628 17.25 -0.87 -15.45
CA HIS A 628 18.21 -1.71 -14.72
C HIS A 628 18.13 -3.19 -15.16
N PRO A 629 19.25 -3.90 -15.42
CA PRO A 629 19.22 -5.28 -15.93
C PRO A 629 18.48 -6.29 -15.06
N TRP A 630 18.35 -6.07 -13.75
CA TRP A 630 17.52 -6.92 -12.88
C TRP A 630 16.03 -6.92 -13.29
N LEU A 631 15.55 -5.92 -14.03
CA LEU A 631 14.18 -5.84 -14.56
C LEU A 631 14.01 -6.53 -15.92
N GLU A 632 15.01 -7.30 -16.37
CA GLU A 632 14.90 -8.17 -17.53
C GLU A 632 14.26 -9.52 -17.13
N VAL A 633 13.36 -9.98 -17.98
CA VAL A 633 12.51 -11.16 -17.74
C VAL A 633 12.31 -11.85 -19.09
N ASP A 634 12.44 -13.18 -19.12
CA ASP A 634 12.01 -13.99 -20.26
C ASP A 634 10.48 -14.07 -20.29
N PRO A 635 9.78 -13.58 -21.34
CA PRO A 635 8.31 -13.70 -21.44
C PRO A 635 7.80 -15.15 -21.44
N LEU A 636 8.68 -16.13 -21.69
CA LEU A 636 8.39 -17.57 -21.67
C LEU A 636 8.63 -18.23 -20.30
N SER A 637 9.10 -17.48 -19.29
CA SER A 637 9.34 -18.00 -17.94
C SER A 637 8.05 -18.52 -17.29
N GLU A 638 8.05 -19.78 -16.83
CA GLU A 638 6.87 -20.41 -16.21
C GLU A 638 6.41 -19.67 -14.94
N ASP A 639 7.33 -19.01 -14.22
CA ASP A 639 7.09 -18.21 -13.02
C ASP A 639 6.14 -17.01 -13.26
N LEU A 640 5.98 -16.57 -14.51
CA LEU A 640 5.02 -15.53 -14.87
C LEU A 640 3.56 -16.03 -14.89
N TRP A 641 3.33 -17.33 -15.06
CA TRP A 641 2.04 -17.86 -15.53
C TRP A 641 1.25 -18.66 -14.46
N GLY A 642 1.35 -18.30 -13.18
CA GLY A 642 0.65 -19.01 -12.09
C GLY A 642 0.50 -18.29 -10.74
N TRP A 643 0.03 -17.04 -10.69
CA TRP A 643 0.07 -16.16 -9.50
C TRP A 643 -1.27 -15.82 -8.81
#